data_AF-A0A534NGX8-F1
#
_entry.id   AF-A0A534NGX8-F1
#
_cell.length_a   1.000
_cell.length_b   1.000
_cell.length_c   1.000
_cell.angle_alpha   90.00
_cell.angle_beta   90.00
_cell.angle_gamma   90.00
#
_symmetry.space_group_name_H-M   'P 1'
#
loop_
_entity.id
_entity.type
_entity.pdbx_description
1 polymer ?
#
loop_
_entity_poly.entity_id
_entity_poly.type
_entity_poly.pdbx_seq_one_letter_code
_entity_poly.pdbx_strand_id
1 'polypeptide(L)'
;MRAICIRRAANLSHQRSIRKCGNLARHQMNMLSPYKLILPALTLAVVQTSSAPKNAQEHGNAVLFAMSSGAATPPGEARSEKTSAYAAKTDSTAPLDEAMGGRTLLGTPVTKRTPECFPAEPRDFFREMDKVASGPNGELQPLNFDADGDGKISDKERDAIRGRNTWLLWGGGNEVFWGWLQEKGYGLNDFLILMDSRRRDTRFRDAGIINQPGFVSNSDPNKRILGLYLDLPDGEKVNLVQPADDVDEQGQPVTRPQPPPGHPTELFKPGDRELYEKTRSALARDGLDTTIYGYPSGIFGLRLFLNPDFFGDTPAAAKARQYWDARVTKPTQSNYYTDVAVHADPKLVRPFRVSMSCGFCHVAPHPLNPPADPNHPDWANLSSIIGDQYWRPQPAFANLLTRNNFLHHFLASQQPGTVDTSLVSTDWINNPNTINAIFDLPARLVRAAANSPEHQSAANLLVPSIEERDASVNPRHFPRVLVDGSDSCGTFAALVRVPLNIGTYFEEWRRATNPIIGFARRRPFRIAVCQANSVYWKTNERYRVPYEAAFFTLKNKAGQNSTGAMKLKDAVTEVVGADGRKIGLGQAELAKDSPQKRAQGREAFIQHCAICHSSKQPEGFQLDFSRDMAGGWEKEPRPPDSAGPHYTLPMDFAQWDAFKRSDAYADYRSRITALAGPAPADGAEDPFIRDNFLSSEIRIPVSLVGSNPGRATATNALRGEVWDNFSSDDYKNLPAVGPLRYFDPFSGATSDSYGNNASYSPGGGGRGYYRPASLISLWATAPYLHNNALGLYNHDPSVEGRLKAYQDGIEKLLWKDKRAAHSVPGRTDRPEGSILGGDLRAYGSAAAARDTGYIYRLPVDTSIYMAPPFIRQLMVGVLGGFLTSALETWIWVLLFLVLLFLAFRGRQRHATFVFVLLAVFVGALLVFTGFASVLGWYLWLVPIVLVAIALGFFFWRERPWAWNPVKVARIVFALIAAGTLVIGILAHQFINGRLGPLNIGPIPRGTPVNLIMNMDPDSPRLLNGLVGLARGVVKVRKDHLTGDKAYDAFIGQAGAPMMRASKCPDFVLDRGHYFGEALTNEEKNALIAFLKTL
;
A
#
# COMPACT_ATOMS: atom_id res chain seq x y z
N MET A 1 41.00 58.04 -25.68
CA MET A 1 40.70 59.48 -25.94
C MET A 1 39.89 59.98 -24.74
N ARG A 2 40.28 61.04 -24.01
CA ARG A 2 39.94 62.46 -24.30
C ARG A 2 38.46 62.62 -24.71
N ALA A 3 37.60 63.43 -24.08
CA ALA A 3 37.79 64.50 -23.09
C ALA A 3 36.43 64.82 -22.38
N ILE A 4 36.36 65.18 -21.09
CA ILE A 4 36.25 66.57 -20.53
C ILE A 4 34.81 67.08 -20.21
N CYS A 5 34.64 67.59 -18.97
CA CYS A 5 33.65 68.61 -18.48
C CYS A 5 32.13 68.31 -18.37
N ILE A 6 31.35 68.94 -17.46
CA ILE A 6 31.61 69.54 -16.12
C ILE A 6 30.28 69.91 -15.38
N ARG A 7 30.29 69.94 -14.02
CA ARG A 7 29.40 70.69 -13.06
C ARG A 7 27.89 70.32 -13.00
N ARG A 8 27.35 69.97 -11.81
CA ARG A 8 26.91 70.80 -10.64
C ARG A 8 25.64 71.63 -10.92
N ALA A 9 24.68 71.80 -9.99
CA ALA A 9 24.44 71.19 -8.67
C ALA A 9 23.05 71.63 -8.12
N ALA A 10 22.61 71.02 -7.00
CA ALA A 10 21.75 71.63 -5.96
C ALA A 10 20.27 71.91 -6.36
N ASN A 11 19.28 71.96 -5.45
CA ASN A 11 19.16 71.55 -4.04
C ASN A 11 17.68 71.57 -3.62
N LEU A 12 17.32 70.84 -2.55
CA LEU A 12 16.26 71.21 -1.55
C LEU A 12 14.79 71.32 -2.06
N SER A 13 13.73 71.13 -1.27
CA SER A 13 13.58 70.67 0.13
C SER A 13 12.11 70.43 0.49
N HIS A 14 11.85 69.55 1.47
CA HIS A 14 10.82 69.71 2.53
C HIS A 14 9.32 69.64 2.11
N GLN A 15 8.34 69.33 2.99
CA GLN A 15 8.29 68.65 4.31
C GLN A 15 6.82 68.27 4.60
N ARG A 16 6.59 67.18 5.37
CA ARG A 16 5.53 67.02 6.43
C ARG A 16 4.02 67.20 6.06
N SER A 17 3.03 66.62 6.76
CA SER A 17 2.94 65.48 7.71
C SER A 17 1.46 65.24 8.17
N ILE A 18 1.25 64.25 9.05
CA ILE A 18 0.18 64.17 10.10
C ILE A 18 -1.22 63.57 9.74
N ARG A 19 -1.34 62.27 10.07
CA ARG A 19 -2.24 61.62 11.06
C ARG A 19 -3.80 61.74 11.03
N LYS A 20 -4.38 60.53 11.01
CA LYS A 20 -5.34 59.90 11.98
C LYS A 20 -6.88 60.08 11.88
N CYS A 21 -7.53 58.90 11.82
CA CYS A 21 -8.67 58.40 12.61
C CYS A 21 -10.09 59.00 12.46
N GLY A 22 -11.08 58.10 12.30
CA GLY A 22 -12.52 58.34 12.56
C GLY A 22 -13.42 57.23 12.00
N ASN A 23 -14.20 56.55 12.86
CA ASN A 23 -15.16 55.50 12.47
C ASN A 23 -16.58 56.06 12.25
N LEU A 24 -17.43 55.39 11.45
CA LEU A 24 -18.73 54.77 11.82
C LEU A 24 -19.82 54.74 10.72
N ALA A 25 -20.35 53.51 10.50
CA ALA A 25 -21.77 53.12 10.43
C ALA A 25 -22.71 53.43 9.22
N ARG A 26 -23.29 52.32 8.71
CA ARG A 26 -24.65 52.15 8.10
C ARG A 26 -24.87 52.78 6.69
N HIS A 27 -25.69 52.24 5.78
CA HIS A 27 -26.81 51.28 5.91
C HIS A 27 -27.12 50.48 4.60
N GLN A 28 -27.90 49.39 4.75
CA GLN A 28 -28.80 48.71 3.77
C GLN A 28 -28.32 48.03 2.45
N MET A 29 -28.49 46.69 2.45
CA MET A 29 -29.27 45.84 1.51
C MET A 29 -29.31 46.18 0.00
N ASN A 30 -28.79 45.26 -0.85
CA ASN A 30 -29.68 44.32 -1.56
C ASN A 30 -29.00 43.13 -2.25
N MET A 31 -29.81 42.10 -2.51
CA MET A 31 -29.49 40.72 -2.90
C MET A 31 -28.98 40.50 -4.35
N LEU A 32 -28.57 39.24 -4.60
CA LEU A 32 -28.54 38.48 -5.89
C LEU A 32 -27.22 38.42 -6.71
N SER A 33 -26.42 37.36 -6.45
CA SER A 33 -26.16 36.16 -7.31
C SER A 33 -25.80 36.28 -8.83
N PRO A 34 -25.16 35.25 -9.46
CA PRO A 34 -23.80 35.45 -10.01
C PRO A 34 -23.57 34.90 -11.45
N TYR A 35 -22.28 34.88 -11.85
CA TYR A 35 -21.65 34.16 -12.98
C TYR A 35 -21.82 34.68 -14.43
N LYS A 36 -20.66 34.82 -15.11
CA LYS A 36 -20.40 34.14 -16.41
C LYS A 36 -18.91 34.02 -16.74
N LEU A 37 -18.55 32.90 -17.37
CA LEU A 37 -17.18 32.56 -17.79
C LEU A 37 -16.87 33.01 -19.23
N ILE A 38 -15.63 33.46 -19.41
CA ILE A 38 -14.63 33.00 -20.41
C ILE A 38 -15.13 32.29 -21.68
N LEU A 39 -14.75 32.85 -22.83
CA LEU A 39 -14.53 32.16 -24.12
C LEU A 39 -13.10 32.47 -24.61
N PRO A 40 -12.41 31.52 -25.27
CA PRO A 40 -11.26 31.84 -26.13
C PRO A 40 -11.51 31.46 -27.61
N ALA A 41 -10.97 32.25 -28.53
CA ALA A 41 -10.90 31.95 -29.97
C ALA A 41 -9.52 32.35 -30.53
N LEU A 42 -9.01 31.58 -31.48
CA LEU A 42 -7.73 31.82 -32.16
C LEU A 42 -7.85 32.87 -33.28
N THR A 43 -6.79 33.67 -33.47
CA THR A 43 -6.34 34.12 -34.80
C THR A 43 -4.81 34.27 -34.84
N LEU A 44 -4.17 33.90 -35.94
CA LEU A 44 -2.74 34.15 -36.23
C LEU A 44 -2.53 35.58 -36.77
N ALA A 45 -1.38 36.21 -36.47
CA ALA A 45 -0.32 36.51 -37.45
C ALA A 45 0.72 37.59 -37.01
N VAL A 46 2.00 37.16 -36.94
CA VAL A 46 3.19 37.83 -37.54
C VAL A 46 3.75 39.16 -36.97
N VAL A 47 4.86 39.04 -36.22
CA VAL A 47 6.20 39.73 -36.36
C VAL A 47 6.22 41.29 -36.34
N GLN A 48 7.01 42.01 -35.50
CA GLN A 48 8.49 42.07 -35.50
C GLN A 48 9.07 42.87 -34.29
N THR A 49 10.35 42.63 -33.94
CA THR A 49 11.27 43.43 -33.07
C THR A 49 10.87 43.73 -31.60
N SER A 50 11.79 43.93 -30.64
CA SER A 50 13.06 43.28 -30.26
C SER A 50 13.58 43.95 -28.97
N SER A 51 14.58 43.34 -28.32
CA SER A 51 15.49 43.99 -27.34
C SER A 51 14.89 44.71 -26.13
N ALA A 52 14.81 43.98 -25.01
CA ALA A 52 15.24 44.55 -23.74
C ALA A 52 16.78 44.56 -23.68
N PRO A 53 17.38 45.44 -22.86
CA PRO A 53 18.61 45.07 -22.17
C PRO A 53 18.50 45.33 -20.66
N LYS A 54 18.59 44.25 -19.88
CA LYS A 54 19.39 44.29 -18.64
C LYS A 54 20.85 44.14 -19.05
N ASN A 55 21.80 44.69 -18.29
CA ASN A 55 23.19 44.22 -18.13
C ASN A 55 23.97 45.23 -17.26
N ALA A 56 25.06 44.88 -16.56
CA ALA A 56 25.66 43.57 -16.24
C ALA A 56 26.72 43.76 -15.14
N GLN A 57 27.47 42.67 -14.85
CA GLN A 57 28.94 42.58 -14.64
C GLN A 57 29.31 41.80 -13.36
N GLU A 58 30.32 40.91 -13.35
CA GLU A 58 31.11 40.20 -14.40
C GLU A 58 31.89 39.03 -13.71
N HIS A 59 32.52 38.03 -14.33
CA HIS A 59 32.69 37.65 -15.75
C HIS A 59 31.91 36.33 -16.03
N GLY A 60 32.30 35.30 -16.82
CA GLY A 60 33.43 34.99 -17.71
C GLY A 60 33.58 33.46 -17.89
N ASN A 61 34.10 32.85 -18.97
CA ASN A 61 34.50 33.34 -20.30
C ASN A 61 34.41 32.18 -21.34
N ALA A 62 34.03 32.50 -22.59
CA ALA A 62 34.56 32.05 -23.91
C ALA A 62 34.91 30.57 -24.23
N VAL A 63 34.75 30.00 -25.45
CA VAL A 63 34.10 30.39 -26.74
C VAL A 63 34.01 29.15 -27.68
N LEU A 64 32.98 29.10 -28.57
CA LEU A 64 32.76 28.28 -29.81
C LEU A 64 33.41 26.87 -29.97
N PHE A 65 32.65 25.84 -30.38
CA PHE A 65 32.18 25.68 -31.79
C PHE A 65 30.87 24.85 -31.91
N ALA A 66 30.22 24.87 -33.07
CA ALA A 66 28.93 24.22 -33.33
C ALA A 66 29.01 23.09 -34.38
N MET A 67 28.13 22.08 -34.29
CA MET A 67 27.21 21.61 -35.36
C MET A 67 26.38 20.37 -34.95
N SER A 68 25.06 20.43 -35.19
CA SER A 68 24.08 19.34 -35.42
C SER A 68 24.08 18.03 -34.59
N SER A 69 23.07 17.86 -33.73
CA SER A 69 21.86 17.06 -34.06
C SER A 69 20.85 17.08 -32.90
N GLY A 70 19.55 17.21 -33.20
CA GLY A 70 18.53 17.57 -32.21
C GLY A 70 18.03 16.39 -31.38
N ALA A 71 18.54 16.23 -30.15
CA ALA A 71 17.93 15.38 -29.13
C ALA A 71 16.80 16.14 -28.41
N ALA A 72 15.64 15.50 -28.25
CA ALA A 72 14.53 16.08 -27.50
C ALA A 72 14.81 16.05 -25.99
N THR A 73 14.66 17.19 -25.32
CA THR A 73 14.81 17.32 -23.87
C THR A 73 13.76 16.48 -23.11
N PRO A 74 14.15 15.73 -22.05
CA PRO A 74 13.19 15.02 -21.21
C PRO A 74 12.36 15.99 -20.35
N PRO A 75 11.10 15.67 -20.00
CA PRO A 75 10.30 16.47 -19.08
C PRO A 75 10.73 16.23 -17.62
N GLY A 76 11.90 16.77 -17.24
CA GLY A 76 12.48 16.65 -15.89
C GLY A 76 12.40 17.92 -15.03
N GLU A 77 12.48 19.11 -15.64
CA GLU A 77 12.72 20.37 -14.93
C GLU A 77 11.50 21.30 -14.94
N ALA A 78 10.59 21.13 -13.97
CA ALA A 78 9.66 22.16 -13.48
C ALA A 78 8.83 21.70 -12.24
N ARG A 79 9.48 21.18 -11.18
CA ARG A 79 8.82 20.93 -9.87
C ARG A 79 9.44 21.70 -8.69
N SER A 80 10.52 22.48 -8.90
CA SER A 80 11.29 23.13 -7.83
C SER A 80 10.61 24.35 -7.17
N GLU A 81 9.74 25.10 -7.87
CA GLU A 81 9.21 26.39 -7.36
C GLU A 81 7.88 26.32 -6.58
N LYS A 82 7.20 25.17 -6.51
CA LYS A 82 5.97 25.00 -5.68
C LYS A 82 6.22 24.29 -4.35
N THR A 83 7.49 24.19 -3.95
CA THR A 83 8.00 23.45 -2.80
C THR A 83 7.66 24.05 -1.43
N SER A 84 7.43 25.37 -1.32
CA SER A 84 7.12 26.00 -0.02
C SER A 84 5.63 26.09 0.35
N ALA A 85 4.71 25.87 -0.60
CA ALA A 85 3.28 26.16 -0.39
C ALA A 85 2.56 25.16 0.54
N TYR A 86 3.07 23.93 0.67
CA TYR A 86 2.50 22.88 1.52
C TYR A 86 3.21 22.75 2.88
N ALA A 87 4.31 23.47 3.09
CA ALA A 87 5.08 23.41 4.33
C ALA A 87 4.30 24.02 5.52
N ALA A 88 4.21 23.25 6.61
CA ALA A 88 3.73 23.64 7.96
C ALA A 88 2.35 24.34 8.08
N LYS A 89 1.59 24.55 7.01
CA LYS A 89 0.29 25.24 7.06
C LYS A 89 -0.88 24.28 7.26
N THR A 90 -1.68 24.58 8.28
CA THR A 90 -3.01 23.99 8.50
C THR A 90 -3.93 24.25 7.30
N ASP A 91 -4.96 23.43 7.16
CA ASP A 91 -5.97 23.55 6.10
C ASP A 91 -7.33 23.81 6.74
N SER A 92 -7.83 25.03 6.60
CA SER A 92 -9.15 25.43 7.14
C SER A 92 -10.33 24.72 6.44
N THR A 93 -10.08 23.97 5.36
CA THR A 93 -11.08 23.14 4.67
C THR A 93 -10.97 21.65 5.00
N ALA A 94 -9.96 21.23 5.77
CA ALA A 94 -9.88 19.85 6.25
C ALA A 94 -10.94 19.60 7.33
N PRO A 95 -11.63 18.44 7.31
CA PRO A 95 -12.67 18.12 8.28
C PRO A 95 -12.06 17.79 9.64
N LEU A 96 -12.87 17.93 10.69
CA LEU A 96 -12.58 17.35 12.00
C LEU A 96 -12.85 15.83 11.97
N ASP A 97 -12.16 15.05 12.78
CA ASP A 97 -12.55 13.65 13.00
C ASP A 97 -13.85 13.54 13.81
N GLU A 98 -14.54 12.40 13.73
CA GLU A 98 -15.82 12.16 14.41
C GLU A 98 -15.77 12.50 15.91
N ALA A 99 -14.65 12.19 16.58
CA ALA A 99 -14.42 12.45 18.00
C ALA A 99 -14.29 13.95 18.36
N MET A 100 -13.63 14.76 17.52
CA MET A 100 -13.51 16.21 17.71
C MET A 100 -14.75 16.98 17.21
N GLY A 101 -15.32 16.53 16.09
CA GLY A 101 -16.50 17.10 15.45
C GLY A 101 -17.77 16.88 16.27
N GLY A 102 -17.89 15.74 16.96
CA GLY A 102 -19.10 15.36 17.70
C GLY A 102 -20.26 14.94 16.81
N ARG A 103 -19.97 14.53 15.56
CA ARG A 103 -20.96 14.02 14.60
C ARG A 103 -20.35 13.01 13.64
N THR A 104 -21.13 12.01 13.27
CA THR A 104 -20.79 11.06 12.20
C THR A 104 -20.81 11.70 10.82
N LEU A 105 -20.28 10.99 9.83
CA LEU A 105 -20.36 11.39 8.41
C LEU A 105 -21.79 11.52 7.87
N LEU A 106 -22.77 10.84 8.47
CA LEU A 106 -24.19 10.95 8.12
C LEU A 106 -24.92 12.00 8.98
N GLY A 107 -24.20 12.69 9.87
CA GLY A 107 -24.71 13.79 10.70
C GLY A 107 -25.31 13.37 12.03
N THR A 108 -25.24 12.09 12.41
CA THR A 108 -25.70 11.61 13.72
C THR A 108 -24.86 12.23 14.83
N PRO A 109 -25.46 12.85 15.87
CA PRO A 109 -24.70 13.39 17.00
C PRO A 109 -23.98 12.27 17.78
N VAL A 110 -22.71 12.50 18.07
CA VAL A 110 -21.90 11.67 18.98
C VAL A 110 -21.23 12.57 20.03
N THR A 111 -20.89 12.01 21.18
CA THR A 111 -20.29 12.79 22.26
C THR A 111 -18.84 13.11 21.92
N LYS A 112 -18.47 14.38 22.05
CA LYS A 112 -17.09 14.83 21.79
C LYS A 112 -16.12 14.21 22.79
N ARG A 113 -14.92 13.88 22.33
CA ARG A 113 -13.84 13.32 23.14
C ARG A 113 -12.56 14.15 22.97
N THR A 114 -11.67 14.09 23.96
CA THR A 114 -10.31 14.67 23.92
C THR A 114 -9.28 13.53 24.01
N PRO A 115 -7.97 13.77 23.79
CA PRO A 115 -6.96 12.71 23.90
C PRO A 115 -6.94 12.01 25.28
N GLU A 116 -7.23 12.76 26.34
CA GLU A 116 -7.33 12.26 27.72
C GLU A 116 -8.50 11.27 27.92
N CYS A 117 -9.45 11.23 26.99
CA CYS A 117 -10.55 10.26 26.99
C CYS A 117 -10.10 8.84 26.57
N PHE A 118 -8.83 8.64 26.20
CA PHE A 118 -8.30 7.38 25.68
C PHE A 118 -7.03 6.93 26.41
N PRO A 119 -7.04 6.76 27.75
CA PRO A 119 -5.89 6.23 28.47
C PRO A 119 -5.46 4.85 27.92
N ALA A 120 -4.16 4.58 27.91
CA ALA A 120 -3.63 3.28 27.51
C ALA A 120 -3.82 2.26 28.63
N GLU A 121 -4.06 0.99 28.28
CA GLU A 121 -4.28 -0.10 29.24
C GLU A 121 -2.94 -0.53 29.86
N PRO A 122 -2.72 -0.39 31.18
CA PRO A 122 -1.42 -0.67 31.82
C PRO A 122 -1.27 -2.10 32.36
N ARG A 123 -2.32 -2.92 32.31
CA ARG A 123 -2.34 -4.29 32.87
C ARG A 123 -1.67 -5.31 31.94
N ASP A 124 -0.95 -6.28 32.49
CA ASP A 124 -0.19 -7.32 31.76
C ASP A 124 -1.10 -8.46 31.23
N PHE A 125 -2.12 -8.10 30.44
CA PHE A 125 -3.13 -9.04 29.94
C PHE A 125 -2.61 -10.10 28.97
N PHE A 126 -1.49 -9.83 28.31
CA PHE A 126 -0.88 -10.72 27.31
C PHE A 126 0.42 -11.32 27.81
N ARG A 127 0.57 -11.51 29.14
CA ARG A 127 1.73 -12.13 29.81
C ARG A 127 2.24 -13.39 29.08
N GLU A 128 1.31 -14.18 28.59
CA GLU A 128 1.59 -15.45 27.91
C GLU A 128 2.02 -15.29 26.44
N MET A 129 1.72 -14.17 25.77
CA MET A 129 2.18 -13.91 24.41
C MET A 129 3.65 -13.43 24.39
N ASP A 130 4.30 -13.60 23.23
CA ASP A 130 5.66 -13.08 22.98
C ASP A 130 6.72 -13.58 23.97
N LYS A 131 6.60 -14.84 24.44
CA LYS A 131 7.59 -15.46 25.32
C LYS A 131 8.95 -15.55 24.63
N VAL A 132 10.00 -15.19 25.35
CA VAL A 132 11.38 -15.17 24.86
C VAL A 132 12.19 -16.32 25.45
N ALA A 133 13.12 -16.84 24.65
CA ALA A 133 14.06 -17.88 25.08
C ALA A 133 15.12 -17.29 26.01
N SER A 134 14.89 -17.39 27.32
CA SER A 134 15.77 -16.77 28.33
C SER A 134 15.92 -17.56 29.62
N GLY A 135 15.29 -18.74 29.74
CA GLY A 135 15.60 -19.65 30.85
C GLY A 135 17.03 -20.21 30.76
N PRO A 136 17.57 -20.81 31.83
CA PRO A 136 18.95 -21.33 31.87
C PRO A 136 19.29 -22.32 30.74
N ASN A 137 18.27 -23.03 30.22
CA ASN A 137 18.38 -24.00 29.13
C ASN A 137 17.76 -23.52 27.80
N GLY A 138 17.49 -22.21 27.66
CA GLY A 138 16.78 -21.64 26.50
C GLY A 138 15.24 -21.72 26.59
N GLU A 139 14.71 -22.06 27.76
CA GLU A 139 13.26 -22.15 28.00
C GLU A 139 12.54 -20.82 27.72
N LEU A 140 11.33 -20.92 27.17
CA LEU A 140 10.47 -19.77 26.87
C LEU A 140 9.83 -19.21 28.14
N GLN A 141 10.16 -17.96 28.45
CA GLN A 141 9.66 -17.23 29.61
C GLN A 141 8.86 -16.00 29.17
N PRO A 142 7.83 -15.57 29.94
CA PRO A 142 7.21 -14.26 29.75
C PRO A 142 8.23 -13.12 29.67
N LEU A 143 7.89 -12.07 28.94
CA LEU A 143 8.68 -10.84 28.94
C LEU A 143 8.72 -10.25 30.35
N ASN A 144 9.93 -10.07 30.89
CA ASN A 144 10.11 -9.30 32.11
C ASN A 144 10.22 -7.81 31.77
N PHE A 145 9.22 -7.04 32.18
CA PHE A 145 9.12 -5.60 31.98
C PHE A 145 9.91 -4.79 33.02
N ASP A 146 10.36 -5.42 34.12
CA ASP A 146 11.41 -4.87 34.98
C ASP A 146 12.71 -4.76 34.15
N ALA A 147 12.97 -3.55 33.65
CA ALA A 147 14.04 -3.25 32.72
C ALA A 147 15.33 -2.96 33.45
N ASP A 148 15.25 -2.31 34.61
CA ASP A 148 16.41 -1.99 35.46
C ASP A 148 16.73 -3.05 36.52
N GLY A 149 15.95 -4.11 36.66
CA GLY A 149 16.26 -5.27 37.50
C GLY A 149 16.22 -4.99 39.01
N ASP A 150 15.43 -4.00 39.48
CA ASP A 150 15.26 -3.74 40.92
C ASP A 150 14.24 -4.68 41.61
N GLY A 151 13.53 -5.50 40.82
CA GLY A 151 12.50 -6.42 41.29
C GLY A 151 11.08 -5.84 41.30
N LYS A 152 10.87 -4.66 40.72
CA LYS A 152 9.57 -4.01 40.55
C LYS A 152 9.36 -3.60 39.09
N ILE A 153 8.14 -3.15 38.77
CA ILE A 153 7.83 -2.57 37.46
C ILE A 153 7.31 -1.16 37.72
N SER A 154 8.17 -0.16 37.49
CA SER A 154 7.82 1.25 37.66
C SER A 154 6.71 1.69 36.71
N ASP A 155 6.01 2.79 37.02
CA ASP A 155 5.02 3.34 36.08
C ASP A 155 5.63 3.67 34.70
N LYS A 156 6.94 3.98 34.67
CA LYS A 156 7.67 4.24 33.44
C LYS A 156 7.94 2.98 32.62
N GLU A 157 8.27 1.86 33.26
CA GLU A 157 8.47 0.57 32.59
C GLU A 157 7.16 -0.03 32.07
N ARG A 158 6.04 0.26 32.75
CA ARG A 158 4.69 -0.06 32.25
C ARG A 158 4.35 0.59 30.91
N ASP A 159 5.12 1.55 30.42
CA ASP A 159 4.99 2.05 29.05
C ASP A 159 5.19 0.94 28.00
N ALA A 160 6.04 -0.06 28.27
CA ALA A 160 6.20 -1.21 27.37
C ALA A 160 4.95 -2.12 27.39
N ILE A 161 4.28 -2.28 28.53
CA ILE A 161 3.00 -3.01 28.63
C ILE A 161 1.90 -2.24 27.88
N ARG A 162 1.80 -0.92 28.11
CA ARG A 162 0.90 -0.02 27.37
C ARG A 162 1.16 -0.06 25.86
N GLY A 163 2.42 -0.24 25.46
CA GLY A 163 2.87 -0.35 24.08
C GLY A 163 2.37 -1.62 23.41
N ARG A 164 2.66 -2.79 24.01
CA ARG A 164 2.15 -4.07 23.51
C ARG A 164 0.62 -4.10 23.47
N ASN A 165 -0.04 -3.61 24.51
CA ASN A 165 -1.49 -3.51 24.56
C ASN A 165 -2.05 -2.58 23.46
N THR A 166 -1.35 -1.48 23.17
CA THR A 166 -1.70 -0.57 22.06
C THR A 166 -1.55 -1.28 20.71
N TRP A 167 -0.39 -1.87 20.42
CA TRP A 167 -0.11 -2.61 19.19
C TRP A 167 -1.18 -3.68 18.89
N LEU A 168 -1.61 -4.39 19.94
CA LEU A 168 -2.57 -5.48 19.85
C LEU A 168 -4.05 -5.04 19.78
N LEU A 169 -4.43 -3.89 20.35
CA LEU A 169 -5.84 -3.54 20.59
C LEU A 169 -6.29 -2.19 20.03
N TRP A 170 -5.38 -1.27 19.74
CA TRP A 170 -5.74 0.10 19.39
C TRP A 170 -6.07 0.26 17.90
N GLY A 171 -7.29 0.68 17.59
CA GLY A 171 -7.75 0.96 16.22
C GLY A 171 -7.77 2.42 15.80
N GLY A 172 -7.50 3.37 16.69
CA GLY A 172 -7.37 4.79 16.32
C GLY A 172 -8.59 5.42 15.63
N GLY A 173 -9.81 4.97 15.93
CA GLY A 173 -11.04 5.45 15.29
C GLY A 173 -11.31 4.89 13.89
N ASN A 174 -10.54 3.89 13.44
CA ASN A 174 -10.67 3.34 12.09
C ASN A 174 -11.96 2.53 11.86
N GLU A 175 -12.78 2.28 12.88
CA GLU A 175 -14.12 1.72 12.70
C GLU A 175 -15.00 2.60 11.80
N VAL A 176 -14.74 3.92 11.77
CA VAL A 176 -15.36 4.86 10.83
C VAL A 176 -14.93 4.57 9.39
N PHE A 177 -13.64 4.28 9.16
CA PHE A 177 -13.09 3.96 7.84
C PHE A 177 -13.68 2.66 7.30
N TRP A 178 -13.56 1.57 8.07
CA TRP A 178 -14.00 0.25 7.62
C TRP A 178 -15.52 0.19 7.48
N GLY A 179 -16.29 0.84 8.36
CA GLY A 179 -17.73 1.00 8.18
C GLY A 179 -18.08 1.73 6.88
N TRP A 180 -17.40 2.85 6.57
CA TRP A 180 -17.59 3.56 5.30
C TRP A 180 -17.20 2.70 4.09
N LEU A 181 -16.10 1.95 4.17
CA LEU A 181 -15.63 1.10 3.08
C LEU A 181 -16.60 -0.05 2.80
N GLN A 182 -17.22 -0.65 3.82
CA GLN A 182 -18.23 -1.69 3.61
C GLN A 182 -19.48 -1.16 2.89
N GLU A 183 -19.86 0.10 3.13
CA GLU A 183 -21.02 0.70 2.48
C GLU A 183 -20.73 1.42 1.15
N LYS A 184 -19.48 1.75 0.84
CA LYS A 184 -19.09 2.62 -0.30
C LYS A 184 -17.93 2.06 -1.14
N GLY A 185 -17.22 1.07 -0.64
CA GLY A 185 -16.16 0.29 -1.29
C GLY A 185 -16.67 -0.75 -2.26
N TYR A 186 -17.59 -0.35 -3.15
CA TYR A 186 -18.01 -1.07 -4.36
C TYR A 186 -18.46 -2.53 -4.22
N GLY A 187 -18.81 -2.97 -3.01
CA GLY A 187 -19.11 -4.38 -2.74
C GLY A 187 -17.86 -5.26 -2.81
N LEU A 188 -16.70 -4.77 -2.37
CA LEU A 188 -15.47 -5.54 -2.23
C LEU A 188 -15.52 -6.43 -0.98
N ASN A 189 -15.71 -5.84 0.20
CA ASN A 189 -15.64 -6.54 1.49
C ASN A 189 -16.74 -6.18 2.49
N ASP A 190 -17.03 -7.13 3.38
CA ASP A 190 -17.82 -6.92 4.61
C ASP A 190 -17.19 -7.70 5.78
N PHE A 191 -16.71 -7.02 6.82
CA PHE A 191 -16.07 -7.72 7.95
C PHE A 191 -17.08 -8.49 8.83
N LEU A 192 -18.37 -8.18 8.79
CA LEU A 192 -19.38 -8.99 9.50
C LEU A 192 -19.66 -10.32 8.77
N ILE A 193 -19.34 -10.41 7.48
CA ILE A 193 -19.28 -11.69 6.74
C ILE A 193 -17.99 -12.44 7.04
N LEU A 194 -16.86 -11.75 7.21
CA LEU A 194 -15.59 -12.37 7.65
C LEU A 194 -15.72 -12.99 9.05
N MET A 195 -16.51 -12.35 9.92
CA MET A 195 -16.84 -12.80 11.27
C MET A 195 -17.90 -13.91 11.33
N ASP A 196 -18.40 -14.44 10.20
CA ASP A 196 -19.37 -15.56 10.21
C ASP A 196 -18.87 -16.71 11.09
N SER A 197 -19.48 -16.89 12.25
CA SER A 197 -18.99 -17.83 13.25
C SER A 197 -19.04 -19.30 12.80
N ARG A 198 -19.90 -19.59 11.82
CA ARG A 198 -19.97 -20.90 11.14
C ARG A 198 -18.73 -21.22 10.30
N ARG A 199 -17.82 -20.24 10.13
CA ARG A 199 -16.52 -20.37 9.45
C ARG A 199 -15.33 -20.29 10.40
N ARG A 200 -15.53 -20.09 11.71
CA ARG A 200 -14.47 -19.93 12.72
C ARG A 200 -13.36 -20.97 12.57
N ASP A 201 -13.74 -22.23 12.48
CA ASP A 201 -12.83 -23.38 12.49
C ASP A 201 -12.20 -23.65 11.10
N THR A 202 -12.35 -22.71 10.15
CA THR A 202 -11.65 -22.69 8.87
C THR A 202 -10.98 -21.34 8.55
N ARG A 203 -11.05 -20.32 9.43
CA ARG A 203 -10.50 -18.98 9.18
C ARG A 203 -9.00 -19.00 8.91
N PHE A 204 -8.23 -19.76 9.70
CA PHE A 204 -6.79 -19.90 9.50
C PHE A 204 -6.45 -20.58 8.15
N ARG A 205 -7.20 -21.64 7.79
CA ARG A 205 -7.02 -22.37 6.53
C ARG A 205 -7.34 -21.54 5.29
N ASP A 206 -8.45 -20.82 5.34
CA ASP A 206 -8.98 -20.13 4.17
C ASP A 206 -8.30 -18.75 4.00
N ALA A 207 -7.97 -18.07 5.11
CA ALA A 207 -7.53 -16.66 5.14
C ALA A 207 -6.26 -16.35 5.95
N GLY A 208 -5.70 -17.29 6.72
CA GLY A 208 -4.60 -17.04 7.67
C GLY A 208 -5.04 -16.45 9.02
N ILE A 209 -6.29 -15.99 9.11
CA ILE A 209 -6.80 -15.20 10.24
C ILE A 209 -6.80 -15.98 11.57
N ILE A 210 -6.29 -15.33 12.62
CA ILE A 210 -6.20 -15.85 13.98
C ILE A 210 -7.54 -15.67 14.73
N ASN A 211 -8.10 -16.78 15.22
CA ASN A 211 -9.21 -16.76 16.17
C ASN A 211 -8.70 -16.26 17.55
N GLN A 212 -9.47 -15.41 18.21
CA GLN A 212 -9.16 -14.97 19.57
C GLN A 212 -9.35 -16.15 20.54
N PRO A 213 -8.36 -16.47 21.41
CA PRO A 213 -8.53 -17.46 22.48
C PRO A 213 -9.72 -17.11 23.39
N GLY A 214 -10.38 -18.13 23.94
CA GLY A 214 -11.57 -17.96 24.80
C GLY A 214 -12.92 -17.82 24.06
N PHE A 215 -12.95 -18.05 22.74
CA PHE A 215 -14.17 -18.06 21.92
C PHE A 215 -14.45 -19.42 21.26
N VAL A 216 -15.72 -19.74 21.08
CA VAL A 216 -16.24 -20.92 20.37
C VAL A 216 -17.17 -20.54 19.21
N SER A 217 -17.36 -21.46 18.25
CA SER A 217 -18.20 -21.26 17.07
C SER A 217 -19.70 -21.27 17.40
N ASN A 218 -20.47 -20.55 16.58
CA ASN A 218 -21.90 -20.33 16.75
C ASN A 218 -22.66 -20.58 15.43
N SER A 219 -23.43 -21.66 15.40
CA SER A 219 -24.33 -22.02 14.30
C SER A 219 -25.81 -22.01 14.70
N ASP A 220 -26.14 -21.65 15.94
CA ASP A 220 -27.50 -21.68 16.48
C ASP A 220 -28.30 -20.44 16.03
N PRO A 221 -29.38 -20.58 15.23
CA PRO A 221 -30.17 -19.44 14.75
C PRO A 221 -30.81 -18.62 15.88
N ASN A 222 -30.96 -19.18 17.09
CA ASN A 222 -31.54 -18.52 18.26
C ASN A 222 -30.51 -17.66 19.02
N LYS A 223 -29.21 -17.93 18.85
CA LYS A 223 -28.10 -17.17 19.45
C LYS A 223 -27.55 -16.09 18.51
N ARG A 224 -28.30 -15.74 17.46
CA ARG A 224 -27.93 -14.65 16.54
C ARG A 224 -28.16 -13.29 17.17
N ILE A 225 -27.17 -12.41 17.05
CA ILE A 225 -27.29 -11.00 17.46
C ILE A 225 -27.68 -10.18 16.23
N LEU A 226 -28.91 -9.65 16.21
CA LEU A 226 -29.47 -8.88 15.09
C LEU A 226 -29.39 -9.61 13.72
N GLY A 227 -29.54 -10.94 13.74
CA GLY A 227 -29.44 -11.80 12.56
C GLY A 227 -28.03 -12.30 12.21
N LEU A 228 -27.00 -11.88 12.95
CA LEU A 228 -25.60 -12.26 12.73
C LEU A 228 -25.17 -13.46 13.59
N TYR A 229 -24.38 -14.36 13.00
CA TYR A 229 -23.65 -15.42 13.70
C TYR A 229 -22.28 -14.87 14.13
N LEU A 230 -22.20 -14.40 15.37
CA LEU A 230 -20.94 -13.97 16.00
C LEU A 230 -20.44 -15.08 16.94
N ASP A 231 -19.12 -15.18 17.09
CA ASP A 231 -18.49 -16.13 18.01
C ASP A 231 -18.97 -15.91 19.44
N LEU A 232 -19.10 -16.99 20.21
CA LEU A 232 -19.60 -16.96 21.57
C LEU A 232 -18.46 -17.15 22.58
N PRO A 233 -18.55 -16.56 23.79
CA PRO A 233 -17.55 -16.76 24.83
C PRO A 233 -17.55 -18.20 25.35
N ASP A 234 -16.36 -18.79 25.55
CA ASP A 234 -16.18 -20.08 26.20
C ASP A 234 -16.18 -19.92 27.74
N GLY A 235 -17.35 -19.57 28.28
CA GLY A 235 -17.50 -19.22 29.69
C GLY A 235 -16.59 -18.05 30.09
N GLU A 236 -15.91 -18.18 31.22
CA GLU A 236 -14.97 -17.17 31.73
C GLU A 236 -13.66 -17.05 30.93
N LYS A 237 -13.32 -18.02 30.06
CA LYS A 237 -12.04 -18.01 29.31
C LYS A 237 -11.91 -16.85 28.31
N VAL A 238 -13.02 -16.18 28.00
CA VAL A 238 -13.03 -14.96 27.18
C VAL A 238 -12.37 -13.77 27.88
N ASN A 239 -12.35 -13.77 29.22
CA ASN A 239 -11.77 -12.70 30.00
C ASN A 239 -10.24 -12.73 29.91
N LEU A 240 -9.63 -11.60 29.57
CA LEU A 240 -8.18 -11.44 29.66
C LEU A 240 -7.79 -11.49 31.14
N VAL A 241 -6.94 -12.44 31.49
CA VAL A 241 -6.51 -12.66 32.87
C VAL A 241 -5.34 -11.74 33.17
N GLN A 242 -5.52 -10.86 34.16
CA GLN A 242 -4.42 -10.11 34.75
C GLN A 242 -3.64 -11.04 35.70
N PRO A 243 -2.30 -11.16 35.56
CA PRO A 243 -1.49 -11.93 36.50
C PRO A 243 -1.61 -11.41 37.94
N ALA A 244 -1.55 -12.30 38.93
CA ALA A 244 -1.68 -11.92 40.34
C ALA A 244 -0.48 -11.09 40.86
N ASP A 245 0.66 -11.20 40.19
CA ASP A 245 1.89 -10.43 40.37
C ASP A 245 1.93 -9.13 39.55
N ASP A 246 0.88 -8.79 38.78
CA ASP A 246 0.77 -7.53 38.04
C ASP A 246 0.37 -6.35 38.98
N VAL A 247 1.31 -5.97 39.85
CA VAL A 247 1.18 -4.94 40.86
C VAL A 247 1.96 -3.65 40.53
N ASP A 248 1.60 -2.55 41.16
CA ASP A 248 2.33 -1.27 41.10
C ASP A 248 3.56 -1.25 42.03
N GLU A 249 4.31 -0.14 42.02
CA GLU A 249 5.49 0.09 42.87
C GLU A 249 5.21 -0.02 44.38
N GLN A 250 3.94 0.11 44.78
CA GLN A 250 3.41 0.02 46.13
C GLN A 250 2.81 -1.37 46.45
N GLY A 251 2.91 -2.32 45.51
CA GLY A 251 2.43 -3.69 45.67
C GLY A 251 0.90 -3.84 45.59
N GLN A 252 0.18 -2.84 45.08
CA GLN A 252 -1.27 -2.94 44.86
C GLN A 252 -1.57 -3.47 43.45
N PRO A 253 -2.64 -4.27 43.26
CA PRO A 253 -3.02 -4.76 41.92
C PRO A 253 -3.27 -3.59 40.96
N VAL A 254 -2.64 -3.63 39.78
CA VAL A 254 -2.77 -2.52 38.82
C VAL A 254 -4.21 -2.44 38.31
N THR A 255 -4.82 -1.27 38.46
CA THR A 255 -6.20 -1.03 38.04
C THR A 255 -6.27 -0.37 36.67
N ARG A 256 -7.44 -0.52 36.03
CA ARG A 256 -7.73 0.21 34.79
C ARG A 256 -7.73 1.74 35.07
N PRO A 257 -6.99 2.55 34.31
CA PRO A 257 -6.96 3.99 34.49
C PRO A 257 -8.34 4.59 34.28
N GLN A 258 -8.73 5.47 35.19
CA GLN A 258 -9.98 6.21 35.07
C GLN A 258 -9.81 7.38 34.10
N PRO A 259 -10.75 7.60 33.16
CA PRO A 259 -10.73 8.78 32.31
C PRO A 259 -11.02 10.05 33.13
N PRO A 260 -10.70 11.25 32.61
CA PRO A 260 -10.85 12.50 33.37
C PRO A 260 -12.30 12.76 33.81
N PRO A 261 -12.52 13.51 34.92
CA PRO A 261 -13.85 13.91 35.37
C PRO A 261 -14.67 14.56 34.23
N GLY A 262 -15.90 14.09 34.04
CA GLY A 262 -16.77 14.53 32.93
C GLY A 262 -16.56 13.77 31.61
N HIS A 263 -15.70 12.74 31.57
CA HIS A 263 -15.60 11.85 30.41
C HIS A 263 -16.95 11.16 30.08
N PRO A 264 -17.35 11.12 28.80
CA PRO A 264 -18.64 10.56 28.41
C PRO A 264 -18.63 9.03 28.32
N THR A 265 -19.32 8.38 29.25
CA THR A 265 -19.57 6.92 29.22
C THR A 265 -20.60 6.52 28.16
N GLU A 266 -21.44 7.45 27.70
CA GLU A 266 -22.35 7.29 26.57
C GLU A 266 -21.79 8.00 25.33
N LEU A 267 -21.38 7.21 24.32
CA LEU A 267 -20.76 7.72 23.09
C LEU A 267 -21.76 8.42 22.15
N PHE A 268 -23.05 8.12 22.26
CA PHE A 268 -24.15 8.79 21.56
C PHE A 268 -25.47 8.45 22.24
N LYS A 269 -26.48 9.32 22.11
CA LYS A 269 -27.83 9.06 22.62
C LYS A 269 -28.54 8.01 21.75
N PRO A 270 -28.96 6.84 22.28
CA PRO A 270 -29.73 5.86 21.53
C PRO A 270 -31.17 6.35 21.27
N GLY A 271 -31.66 6.13 20.05
CA GLY A 271 -33.06 6.39 19.67
C GLY A 271 -34.01 5.23 19.98
N ASP A 272 -33.46 4.05 20.27
CA ASP A 272 -34.16 2.89 20.80
C ASP A 272 -33.29 2.31 21.92
N ARG A 273 -33.64 2.66 23.16
CA ARG A 273 -32.84 2.33 24.35
C ARG A 273 -32.91 0.83 24.66
N GLU A 274 -34.06 0.20 24.51
CA GLU A 274 -34.23 -1.24 24.82
C GLU A 274 -33.42 -2.09 23.85
N LEU A 275 -33.53 -1.85 22.54
CA LEU A 275 -32.76 -2.58 21.54
C LEU A 275 -31.25 -2.37 21.70
N TYR A 276 -30.83 -1.14 22.01
CA TYR A 276 -29.44 -0.80 22.28
C TYR A 276 -28.89 -1.59 23.47
N GLU A 277 -29.56 -1.53 24.63
CA GLU A 277 -29.12 -2.22 25.85
C GLU A 277 -29.16 -3.75 25.72
N LYS A 278 -30.19 -4.30 25.06
CA LYS A 278 -30.28 -5.73 24.74
C LYS A 278 -29.11 -6.18 23.87
N THR A 279 -28.78 -5.41 22.84
CA THR A 279 -27.62 -5.71 21.96
C THR A 279 -26.31 -5.60 22.74
N ARG A 280 -26.13 -4.54 23.52
CA ARG A 280 -24.94 -4.28 24.35
C ARG A 280 -24.69 -5.34 25.43
N SER A 281 -25.74 -6.01 25.88
CA SER A 281 -25.70 -7.09 26.88
C SER A 281 -25.47 -8.47 26.27
N ALA A 282 -25.76 -8.66 24.97
CA ALA A 282 -25.52 -9.91 24.25
C ALA A 282 -24.09 -10.03 23.71
N LEU A 283 -23.35 -8.92 23.58
CA LEU A 283 -21.96 -8.92 23.14
C LEU A 283 -21.02 -9.45 24.24
N ALA A 284 -20.07 -10.29 23.85
CA ALA A 284 -18.99 -10.77 24.72
C ALA A 284 -18.13 -9.63 25.26
N ARG A 285 -17.51 -9.83 26.43
CA ARG A 285 -16.60 -8.88 27.09
C ARG A 285 -15.38 -9.65 27.57
N ASP A 286 -14.24 -8.98 27.59
CA ASP A 286 -12.94 -9.58 27.89
C ASP A 286 -12.14 -8.79 28.95
N GLY A 287 -12.81 -7.93 29.74
CA GLY A 287 -12.19 -7.12 30.80
C GLY A 287 -11.65 -5.74 30.36
N LEU A 288 -11.71 -5.42 29.06
CA LEU A 288 -11.25 -4.14 28.50
C LEU A 288 -12.34 -3.05 28.50
N ASP A 289 -11.89 -1.81 28.29
CA ASP A 289 -12.79 -0.67 28.04
C ASP A 289 -13.43 -0.74 26.65
N THR A 290 -14.70 -1.14 26.59
CA THR A 290 -15.45 -1.23 25.33
C THR A 290 -15.75 0.14 24.69
N THR A 291 -15.49 1.26 25.36
CA THR A 291 -15.61 2.61 24.77
C THR A 291 -14.33 3.10 24.08
N ILE A 292 -13.18 2.48 24.41
CA ILE A 292 -11.85 2.76 23.85
C ILE A 292 -11.43 1.68 22.84
N TYR A 293 -11.57 0.41 23.23
CA TYR A 293 -11.10 -0.75 22.47
C TYR A 293 -12.22 -1.54 21.79
N GLY A 294 -13.49 -1.30 22.12
CA GLY A 294 -14.63 -2.02 21.55
C GLY A 294 -14.80 -3.44 22.12
N TYR A 295 -15.86 -4.11 21.68
CA TYR A 295 -16.17 -5.49 22.09
C TYR A 295 -15.33 -6.49 21.27
N PRO A 296 -14.79 -7.56 21.87
CA PRO A 296 -14.09 -8.62 21.13
C PRO A 296 -15.03 -9.28 20.10
N SER A 297 -14.49 -9.62 18.92
CA SER A 297 -15.27 -10.17 17.80
C SER A 297 -15.17 -11.69 17.62
N GLY A 298 -14.26 -12.35 18.34
CA GLY A 298 -13.82 -13.73 18.07
C GLY A 298 -12.67 -13.85 17.06
N ILE A 299 -12.37 -12.79 16.30
CA ILE A 299 -11.16 -12.65 15.50
C ILE A 299 -10.20 -11.70 16.21
N PHE A 300 -8.95 -12.12 16.43
CA PHE A 300 -7.99 -11.27 17.14
C PHE A 300 -7.61 -10.04 16.29
N GLY A 301 -7.45 -8.89 16.96
CA GLY A 301 -7.22 -7.60 16.31
C GLY A 301 -8.45 -6.96 15.64
N LEU A 302 -9.62 -7.64 15.57
CA LEU A 302 -10.88 -7.03 15.14
C LEU A 302 -11.85 -6.80 16.30
N ARG A 303 -12.42 -5.61 16.38
CA ARG A 303 -13.26 -5.15 17.50
C ARG A 303 -14.58 -4.53 17.03
N LEU A 304 -15.68 -4.84 17.70
CA LEU A 304 -17.02 -4.36 17.39
C LEU A 304 -17.34 -3.06 18.16
N PHE A 305 -17.82 -2.05 17.44
CA PHE A 305 -18.37 -0.82 18.00
C PHE A 305 -19.84 -0.66 17.58
N LEU A 306 -20.72 -0.30 18.51
CA LEU A 306 -22.13 -0.04 18.23
C LEU A 306 -22.25 1.17 17.29
N ASN A 307 -22.87 1.00 16.12
CA ASN A 307 -22.88 2.05 15.10
C ASN A 307 -23.87 3.18 15.48
N PRO A 308 -23.41 4.43 15.71
CA PRO A 308 -24.29 5.57 15.96
C PRO A 308 -25.30 5.78 14.82
N ASP A 309 -24.92 5.54 13.56
CA ASP A 309 -25.82 5.70 12.41
C ASP A 309 -26.90 4.60 12.32
N PHE A 310 -26.82 3.58 13.18
CA PHE A 310 -27.85 2.56 13.36
C PHE A 310 -28.65 2.79 14.65
N PHE A 311 -27.98 2.99 15.79
CA PHE A 311 -28.63 3.06 17.11
C PHE A 311 -29.05 4.46 17.55
N GLY A 312 -28.50 5.51 16.94
CA GLY A 312 -28.68 6.90 17.37
C GLY A 312 -30.13 7.40 17.31
N ASP A 313 -30.35 8.49 18.05
CA ASP A 313 -31.60 9.24 18.09
C ASP A 313 -31.76 10.18 16.87
N THR A 314 -31.89 9.58 15.68
CA THR A 314 -32.18 10.29 14.44
C THR A 314 -33.19 9.55 13.56
N PRO A 315 -33.96 10.26 12.70
CA PRO A 315 -34.84 9.62 11.72
C PRO A 315 -34.10 8.72 10.71
N ALA A 316 -32.84 9.06 10.39
CA ALA A 316 -32.00 8.25 9.51
C ALA A 316 -31.63 6.91 10.17
N ALA A 317 -31.22 6.94 11.44
CA ALA A 317 -30.92 5.75 12.22
C ALA A 317 -32.17 4.88 12.44
N ALA A 318 -33.33 5.47 12.76
CA ALA A 318 -34.59 4.74 12.84
C ALA A 318 -34.93 4.00 11.53
N LYS A 319 -34.73 4.65 10.38
CA LYS A 319 -34.91 4.02 9.06
C LYS A 319 -33.87 2.93 8.78
N ALA A 320 -32.62 3.11 9.20
CA ALA A 320 -31.58 2.08 9.11
C ALA A 320 -31.97 0.81 9.88
N ARG A 321 -32.44 0.94 11.13
CA ARG A 321 -32.93 -0.19 11.94
C ARG A 321 -34.05 -0.94 11.23
N GLN A 322 -35.07 -0.23 10.73
CA GLN A 322 -36.19 -0.84 10.00
C GLN A 322 -35.73 -1.56 8.71
N TYR A 323 -34.78 -0.97 7.97
CA TYR A 323 -34.26 -1.56 6.73
C TYR A 323 -33.46 -2.83 6.97
N TRP A 324 -32.61 -2.83 8.01
CA TRP A 324 -31.86 -4.01 8.45
C TRP A 324 -32.79 -5.11 8.96
N ASP A 325 -33.73 -4.76 9.84
CA ASP A 325 -34.69 -5.71 10.42
C ASP A 325 -35.49 -6.44 9.33
N ALA A 326 -35.96 -5.71 8.32
CA ALA A 326 -36.69 -6.29 7.18
C ALA A 326 -35.82 -7.15 6.23
N ARG A 327 -34.50 -6.92 6.17
CA ARG A 327 -33.59 -7.59 5.21
C ARG A 327 -32.69 -8.67 5.81
N VAL A 328 -32.46 -8.63 7.13
CA VAL A 328 -31.47 -9.47 7.82
C VAL A 328 -32.04 -10.16 9.07
N THR A 329 -32.75 -9.44 9.94
CA THR A 329 -33.24 -10.00 11.20
C THR A 329 -34.47 -10.89 11.02
N LYS A 330 -35.50 -10.41 10.31
CA LYS A 330 -36.78 -11.11 10.12
C LYS A 330 -36.77 -12.29 9.14
N PRO A 331 -35.98 -12.29 8.04
CA PRO A 331 -35.90 -13.44 7.16
C PRO A 331 -35.43 -14.71 7.90
N THR A 332 -36.15 -15.81 7.68
CA THR A 332 -35.80 -17.13 8.25
C THR A 332 -34.53 -17.70 7.63
N GLN A 333 -34.28 -17.39 6.36
CA GLN A 333 -33.02 -17.66 5.67
C GLN A 333 -31.99 -16.57 6.00
N SER A 334 -30.74 -16.96 6.24
CA SER A 334 -29.66 -16.04 6.64
C SER A 334 -29.05 -15.29 5.44
N ASN A 335 -29.91 -14.60 4.68
CA ASN A 335 -29.63 -14.00 3.37
C ASN A 335 -28.45 -13.03 3.38
N TYR A 336 -28.14 -12.40 4.53
CA TYR A 336 -26.94 -11.56 4.68
C TYR A 336 -25.67 -12.26 4.19
N TYR A 337 -25.49 -13.55 4.48
CA TYR A 337 -24.27 -14.30 4.14
C TYR A 337 -24.29 -14.91 2.73
N THR A 338 -25.42 -14.91 2.03
CA THR A 338 -25.61 -15.66 0.77
C THR A 338 -26.15 -14.84 -0.39
N ASP A 339 -26.78 -13.69 -0.13
CA ASP A 339 -27.39 -12.82 -1.14
C ASP A 339 -26.64 -11.49 -1.28
N VAL A 340 -25.99 -11.32 -2.44
CA VAL A 340 -25.27 -10.10 -2.81
C VAL A 340 -26.17 -8.86 -2.89
N ALA A 341 -27.47 -9.02 -3.16
CA ALA A 341 -28.43 -7.92 -3.12
C ALA A 341 -28.75 -7.43 -1.69
N VAL A 342 -28.33 -8.18 -0.66
CA VAL A 342 -28.39 -7.76 0.74
C VAL A 342 -27.03 -7.20 1.17
N HIS A 343 -25.96 -7.99 1.16
CA HIS A 343 -24.69 -7.54 1.74
C HIS A 343 -23.95 -6.49 0.91
N ALA A 344 -24.10 -6.44 -0.41
CA ALA A 344 -23.50 -5.38 -1.22
C ALA A 344 -24.40 -4.13 -1.36
N ASP A 345 -25.52 -4.03 -0.62
CA ASP A 345 -26.40 -2.86 -0.67
C ASP A 345 -25.77 -1.65 0.06
N PRO A 346 -25.43 -0.55 -0.63
CA PRO A 346 -24.82 0.64 -0.02
C PRO A 346 -25.79 1.48 0.83
N LYS A 347 -27.05 1.06 0.95
CA LYS A 347 -28.07 1.62 1.86
C LYS A 347 -28.22 0.83 3.16
N LEU A 348 -27.67 -0.38 3.24
CA LEU A 348 -27.74 -1.21 4.43
C LEU A 348 -26.71 -0.72 5.45
N VAL A 349 -27.14 0.13 6.38
CA VAL A 349 -26.28 0.56 7.49
C VAL A 349 -26.14 -0.60 8.48
N ARG A 350 -24.90 -1.01 8.76
CA ARG A 350 -24.60 -2.14 9.66
C ARG A 350 -24.84 -1.75 11.12
N PRO A 351 -25.31 -2.66 12.00
CA PRO A 351 -25.46 -2.38 13.43
C PRO A 351 -24.11 -2.19 14.14
N PHE A 352 -23.05 -2.81 13.63
CA PHE A 352 -21.70 -2.70 14.17
C PHE A 352 -20.77 -2.07 13.14
N ARG A 353 -19.94 -1.12 13.60
CA ARG A 353 -18.71 -0.73 12.90
C ARG A 353 -17.58 -1.62 13.41
N VAL A 354 -16.63 -1.97 12.55
CA VAL A 354 -15.52 -2.88 12.91
C VAL A 354 -14.21 -2.11 12.92
N SER A 355 -13.59 -2.05 14.10
CA SER A 355 -12.23 -1.52 14.32
C SER A 355 -11.20 -2.61 14.05
N MET A 356 -10.01 -2.20 13.62
CA MET A 356 -8.85 -3.05 13.33
C MET A 356 -7.61 -2.51 14.03
N SER A 357 -6.87 -3.35 14.76
CA SER A 357 -5.54 -3.03 15.29
C SER A 357 -4.42 -3.59 14.41
N CYS A 358 -3.18 -3.19 14.67
CA CYS A 358 -1.99 -3.77 14.01
C CYS A 358 -1.88 -5.29 14.23
N GLY A 359 -2.34 -5.77 15.39
CA GLY A 359 -2.40 -7.19 15.73
C GLY A 359 -3.20 -8.06 14.76
N PHE A 360 -4.16 -7.52 14.01
CA PHE A 360 -4.92 -8.29 13.01
C PHE A 360 -4.06 -8.81 11.85
N CYS A 361 -2.97 -8.12 11.53
CA CYS A 361 -2.02 -8.54 10.50
C CYS A 361 -0.71 -9.07 11.10
N HIS A 362 -0.26 -8.55 12.25
CA HIS A 362 1.06 -8.89 12.80
C HIS A 362 1.09 -10.09 13.75
N VAL A 363 -0.07 -10.55 14.25
CA VAL A 363 -0.13 -11.67 15.19
C VAL A 363 -0.23 -13.00 14.45
N ALA A 364 0.64 -13.95 14.80
CA ALA A 364 0.72 -15.25 14.14
C ALA A 364 1.15 -16.36 15.13
N PRO A 365 1.05 -17.64 14.71
CA PRO A 365 1.67 -18.76 15.41
C PRO A 365 3.14 -18.53 15.76
N HIS A 366 3.47 -18.56 17.05
CA HIS A 366 4.81 -18.33 17.58
C HIS A 366 5.79 -19.39 17.05
N PRO A 367 6.84 -19.04 16.28
CA PRO A 367 7.75 -20.03 15.68
C PRO A 367 8.39 -20.98 16.69
N LEU A 368 8.73 -20.49 17.88
CA LEU A 368 9.33 -21.32 18.94
C LEU A 368 8.31 -22.20 19.70
N ASN A 369 7.00 -21.89 19.62
CA ASN A 369 5.93 -22.60 20.34
C ASN A 369 4.61 -22.60 19.53
N PRO A 370 4.57 -23.19 18.32
CA PRO A 370 3.39 -23.14 17.47
C PRO A 370 2.21 -23.93 18.09
N PRO A 371 0.96 -23.55 17.80
CA PRO A 371 -0.22 -24.24 18.32
C PRO A 371 -0.36 -25.62 17.69
N ALA A 372 -0.89 -26.58 18.45
CA ALA A 372 -1.23 -27.91 17.93
C ALA A 372 -2.42 -27.87 16.94
N ASP A 373 -3.39 -26.98 17.17
CA ASP A 373 -4.44 -26.63 16.20
C ASP A 373 -4.45 -25.10 15.99
N PRO A 374 -4.08 -24.60 14.80
CA PRO A 374 -4.11 -23.17 14.48
C PRO A 374 -5.50 -22.51 14.55
N ASN A 375 -6.60 -23.27 14.58
CA ASN A 375 -7.95 -22.75 14.76
C ASN A 375 -8.32 -22.57 16.25
N HIS A 376 -7.58 -23.20 17.16
CA HIS A 376 -7.74 -23.14 18.61
C HIS A 376 -6.39 -22.86 19.31
N PRO A 377 -5.73 -21.72 19.00
CA PRO A 377 -4.48 -21.36 19.67
C PRO A 377 -4.75 -20.93 21.11
N ASP A 378 -3.79 -21.20 22.00
CA ASP A 378 -3.68 -20.50 23.29
C ASP A 378 -2.86 -19.21 23.13
N TRP A 379 -2.97 -18.28 24.09
CA TRP A 379 -2.15 -17.05 24.10
C TRP A 379 -0.64 -17.35 24.05
N ALA A 380 -0.19 -18.44 24.69
CA ALA A 380 1.20 -18.89 24.68
C ALA A 380 1.69 -19.38 23.30
N ASN A 381 0.79 -19.61 22.34
CA ASN A 381 1.14 -20.01 20.98
C ASN A 381 1.21 -18.85 19.99
N LEU A 382 1.10 -17.60 20.46
CA LEU A 382 1.01 -16.42 19.59
C LEU A 382 2.18 -15.45 19.84
N SER A 383 2.70 -14.88 18.75
CA SER A 383 3.59 -13.72 18.79
C SER A 383 2.96 -12.54 18.05
N SER A 384 3.16 -11.33 18.58
CA SER A 384 2.75 -10.05 17.99
C SER A 384 3.83 -9.39 17.12
N ILE A 385 5.08 -9.88 17.17
CA ILE A 385 6.22 -9.29 16.43
C ILE A 385 6.58 -10.04 15.15
N ILE A 386 6.10 -11.26 14.97
CA ILE A 386 6.55 -12.18 13.90
C ILE A 386 6.01 -11.82 12.51
N GLY A 387 4.85 -11.15 12.43
CA GLY A 387 4.11 -10.94 11.18
C GLY A 387 3.38 -12.20 10.72
N ASP A 388 2.09 -12.09 10.39
CA ASP A 388 1.32 -13.25 9.93
C ASP A 388 1.75 -13.70 8.54
N GLN A 389 2.57 -14.75 8.45
CA GLN A 389 2.99 -15.38 7.19
C GLN A 389 1.87 -16.16 6.50
N TYR A 390 0.75 -16.43 7.18
CA TYR A 390 -0.37 -17.23 6.68
C TYR A 390 -1.48 -16.35 6.10
N TRP A 391 -1.52 -15.08 6.50
CA TRP A 391 -2.40 -14.01 6.04
C TRP A 391 -2.68 -14.04 4.53
N ARG A 392 -3.95 -13.96 4.13
CA ARG A 392 -4.35 -13.79 2.72
C ARG A 392 -5.25 -12.57 2.53
N PRO A 393 -4.85 -11.58 1.72
CA PRO A 393 -5.62 -10.33 1.60
C PRO A 393 -6.92 -10.48 0.79
N GLN A 394 -7.05 -11.43 -0.15
CA GLN A 394 -8.33 -11.59 -0.88
C GLN A 394 -9.49 -12.02 0.03
N PRO A 395 -9.38 -13.07 0.87
CA PRO A 395 -10.42 -13.43 1.83
C PRO A 395 -10.74 -12.35 2.88
N ALA A 396 -9.83 -11.40 3.15
CA ALA A 396 -10.08 -10.30 4.09
C ALA A 396 -10.70 -9.06 3.43
N PHE A 397 -10.16 -8.64 2.28
CA PHE A 397 -10.47 -7.35 1.62
C PHE A 397 -11.27 -7.48 0.31
N ALA A 398 -11.60 -8.70 -0.13
CA ALA A 398 -12.50 -8.97 -1.25
C ALA A 398 -13.38 -10.20 -1.03
N ASN A 399 -13.91 -10.37 0.19
CA ASN A 399 -14.73 -11.53 0.56
C ASN A 399 -16.12 -11.59 -0.11
N LEU A 400 -16.57 -10.49 -0.73
CA LEU A 400 -17.80 -10.45 -1.53
C LEU A 400 -17.54 -10.73 -3.02
N LEU A 401 -16.28 -10.79 -3.45
CA LEU A 401 -15.92 -10.97 -4.86
C LEU A 401 -15.72 -12.44 -5.25
N THR A 402 -16.42 -12.84 -6.30
CA THR A 402 -16.30 -14.13 -6.98
C THR A 402 -15.07 -14.20 -7.90
N ARG A 403 -14.58 -15.43 -8.19
CA ARG A 403 -13.40 -15.68 -9.03
C ARG A 403 -13.48 -15.12 -10.46
N ASN A 404 -14.67 -14.85 -10.99
CA ASN A 404 -14.84 -14.20 -12.30
C ASN A 404 -14.71 -12.66 -12.25
N ASN A 405 -14.42 -12.07 -11.08
CA ASN A 405 -14.09 -10.65 -10.95
C ASN A 405 -12.57 -10.44 -11.01
N PHE A 406 -12.11 -9.47 -11.80
CA PHE A 406 -10.70 -9.14 -11.90
C PHE A 406 -10.09 -8.69 -10.55
N LEU A 407 -10.84 -7.95 -9.72
CA LEU A 407 -10.35 -7.44 -8.44
C LEU A 407 -10.17 -8.55 -7.39
N HIS A 408 -10.89 -9.67 -7.51
CA HIS A 408 -10.61 -10.88 -6.72
C HIS A 408 -9.18 -11.37 -7.01
N HIS A 409 -8.81 -11.44 -8.30
CA HIS A 409 -7.51 -11.90 -8.74
C HIS A 409 -6.37 -10.90 -8.52
N PHE A 410 -6.66 -9.59 -8.48
CA PHE A 410 -5.69 -8.61 -8.00
C PHE A 410 -5.27 -8.90 -6.56
N LEU A 411 -6.22 -9.02 -5.63
CA LEU A 411 -5.89 -9.32 -4.23
C LEU A 411 -5.32 -10.73 -4.05
N ALA A 412 -5.79 -11.71 -4.83
CA ALA A 412 -5.23 -13.07 -4.80
C ALA A 412 -3.85 -13.18 -5.47
N SER A 413 -3.32 -12.12 -6.09
CA SER A 413 -1.95 -12.07 -6.61
C SER A 413 -0.91 -11.68 -5.56
N GLN A 414 -1.36 -11.11 -4.45
CA GLN A 414 -0.55 -10.85 -3.27
C GLN A 414 -0.38 -12.17 -2.53
N GLN A 415 0.87 -12.62 -2.39
CA GLN A 415 1.16 -13.95 -1.83
C GLN A 415 0.82 -14.00 -0.34
N PRO A 416 0.60 -15.19 0.23
CA PRO A 416 0.39 -15.33 1.66
C PRO A 416 1.51 -14.68 2.47
N GLY A 417 1.13 -14.01 3.57
CA GLY A 417 2.05 -13.20 4.37
C GLY A 417 2.41 -11.83 3.80
N THR A 418 1.72 -11.40 2.75
CA THR A 418 1.92 -10.08 2.14
C THR A 418 0.63 -9.27 2.03
N VAL A 419 0.77 -7.95 2.01
CA VAL A 419 -0.33 -7.01 1.81
C VAL A 419 0.14 -5.77 1.08
N ASP A 420 -0.62 -5.33 0.07
CA ASP A 420 -0.46 -4.00 -0.50
C ASP A 420 -1.31 -2.99 0.26
N THR A 421 -0.70 -2.30 1.23
CA THR A 421 -1.32 -1.16 1.94
C THR A 421 -1.51 0.07 1.04
N SER A 422 -0.89 0.09 -0.14
CA SER A 422 -1.21 1.08 -1.17
C SER A 422 -2.59 0.86 -1.77
N LEU A 423 -3.29 -0.26 -1.57
CA LEU A 423 -4.68 -0.44 -2.04
C LEU A 423 -5.57 0.77 -1.72
N VAL A 424 -5.50 1.27 -0.48
CA VAL A 424 -6.32 2.41 0.00
C VAL A 424 -5.73 3.78 -0.34
N SER A 425 -4.55 3.80 -0.99
CA SER A 425 -3.76 5.00 -1.29
C SER A 425 -2.99 4.85 -2.62
N THR A 426 -3.60 4.21 -3.63
CA THR A 426 -2.83 3.53 -4.67
C THR A 426 -1.94 4.45 -5.51
N ASP A 427 -0.67 4.07 -5.60
CA ASP A 427 0.30 4.63 -6.53
C ASP A 427 0.32 3.90 -7.88
N TRP A 428 -0.61 2.97 -8.11
CA TRP A 428 -0.73 2.20 -9.34
C TRP A 428 0.48 1.29 -9.63
N ILE A 429 0.96 0.63 -8.58
CA ILE A 429 1.85 -0.51 -8.68
C ILE A 429 1.31 -1.58 -7.74
N ASN A 430 1.05 -2.78 -8.25
CA ASN A 430 0.78 -3.95 -7.41
C ASN A 430 2.08 -4.36 -6.72
N ASN A 431 2.37 -3.78 -5.56
CA ASN A 431 3.61 -3.97 -4.80
C ASN A 431 3.36 -4.49 -3.38
N PRO A 432 2.68 -5.66 -3.22
CA PRO A 432 2.44 -6.25 -1.92
C PRO A 432 3.76 -6.44 -1.18
N ASN A 433 3.79 -6.00 0.07
CA ASN A 433 4.95 -6.13 0.94
C ASN A 433 4.68 -7.22 1.98
N THR A 434 5.72 -7.95 2.38
CA THR A 434 5.73 -8.79 3.57
C THR A 434 5.15 -8.03 4.77
N ILE A 435 4.32 -8.72 5.55
CA ILE A 435 4.00 -8.26 6.89
C ILE A 435 5.27 -8.49 7.72
N ASN A 436 6.08 -7.44 7.83
CA ASN A 436 7.45 -7.56 8.34
C ASN A 436 7.47 -8.05 9.78
N ALA A 437 8.34 -9.04 10.05
CA ALA A 437 8.78 -9.33 11.41
C ALA A 437 9.54 -8.11 11.99
N ILE A 438 9.32 -7.84 13.28
CA ILE A 438 9.95 -6.77 14.03
C ILE A 438 11.02 -7.40 14.93
N PHE A 439 12.20 -7.63 14.35
CA PHE A 439 13.35 -8.15 15.07
C PHE A 439 14.36 -7.06 15.45
N ASP A 440 15.06 -7.31 16.55
CA ASP A 440 16.15 -6.56 17.20
C ASP A 440 16.22 -5.06 16.86
N LEU A 441 15.13 -4.35 17.18
CA LEU A 441 15.06 -2.90 16.99
C LEU A 441 16.18 -2.17 17.77
N PRO A 442 16.58 -2.57 19.00
CA PRO A 442 17.75 -2.01 19.67
C PRO A 442 19.05 -2.07 18.83
N ALA A 443 19.43 -3.24 18.29
CA ALA A 443 20.63 -3.33 17.43
C ALA A 443 20.47 -2.55 16.12
N ARG A 444 19.24 -2.47 15.59
CA ARG A 444 18.94 -1.66 14.39
C ARG A 444 19.06 -0.16 14.64
N LEU A 445 18.68 0.34 15.82
CA LEU A 445 18.87 1.73 16.22
C LEU A 445 20.38 2.07 16.38
N VAL A 446 21.18 1.14 16.90
CA VAL A 446 22.65 1.29 16.91
C VAL A 446 23.20 1.40 15.48
N ARG A 447 22.70 0.59 14.53
CA ARG A 447 23.08 0.73 13.11
C ARG A 447 22.63 2.06 12.51
N ALA A 448 21.43 2.54 12.87
CA ALA A 448 20.92 3.82 12.40
C ALA A 448 21.82 4.99 12.80
N ALA A 449 22.32 5.00 14.04
CA ALA A 449 23.23 6.03 14.55
C ALA A 449 24.64 5.99 13.90
N ALA A 450 25.01 4.90 13.23
CA ALA A 450 26.27 4.76 12.49
C ALA A 450 26.14 5.06 10.99
N ASN A 451 24.91 5.19 10.47
CA ASN A 451 24.65 5.60 9.09
C ASN A 451 24.61 7.14 9.01
N SER A 452 24.92 7.71 7.83
CA SER A 452 24.76 9.15 7.61
C SER A 452 23.32 9.62 7.85
N PRO A 453 23.09 10.69 8.64
CA PRO A 453 21.75 11.24 8.88
C PRO A 453 21.21 11.95 7.63
N GLU A 454 19.88 12.09 7.52
CA GLU A 454 19.23 12.71 6.37
C GLU A 454 18.46 13.99 6.72
N HIS A 455 18.52 14.97 5.83
CA HIS A 455 17.85 16.26 5.95
C HIS A 455 16.33 16.10 5.90
N GLN A 456 15.68 16.72 6.87
CA GLN A 456 14.24 16.71 7.08
C GLN A 456 13.62 18.04 6.63
N SER A 457 12.46 17.97 5.98
CA SER A 457 11.67 19.18 5.70
C SER A 457 11.04 19.71 6.99
N ALA A 458 10.68 21.00 7.01
CA ALA A 458 9.94 21.59 8.13
C ALA A 458 8.60 20.88 8.44
N ALA A 459 8.05 20.12 7.49
CA ALA A 459 6.83 19.33 7.69
C ALA A 459 7.10 17.97 8.36
N ASN A 460 8.30 17.40 8.18
CA ASN A 460 8.76 16.19 8.88
C ASN A 460 9.14 16.50 10.33
N LEU A 461 9.75 17.67 10.58
CA LEU A 461 10.16 18.10 11.93
C LEU A 461 8.98 18.33 12.90
N LEU A 462 7.73 18.33 12.40
CA LEU A 462 6.52 18.39 13.24
C LEU A 462 6.28 17.11 14.06
N VAL A 463 6.84 15.96 13.66
CA VAL A 463 6.84 14.75 14.49
C VAL A 463 8.16 14.61 15.27
N PRO A 464 8.08 14.14 16.53
CA PRO A 464 9.25 13.69 17.30
C PRO A 464 10.07 12.61 16.57
N SER A 465 11.27 12.35 17.09
CA SER A 465 12.11 11.21 16.74
C SER A 465 12.39 10.40 18.01
N ILE A 466 12.74 9.13 17.85
CA ILE A 466 13.22 8.25 18.94
C ILE A 466 14.75 8.20 18.95
N GLU A 467 15.33 8.37 17.76
CA GLU A 467 16.76 8.43 17.48
C GLU A 467 17.38 9.71 18.05
N GLU A 468 16.73 10.86 17.82
CA GLU A 468 17.20 12.16 18.30
C GLU A 468 16.45 12.59 19.56
N ARG A 469 17.18 12.88 20.65
CA ARG A 469 16.60 13.38 21.91
C ARG A 469 15.98 14.78 21.78
N ASP A 470 16.51 15.60 20.88
CA ASP A 470 15.99 16.93 20.56
C ASP A 470 15.30 16.89 19.19
N ALA A 471 13.99 17.15 19.18
CA ALA A 471 13.19 17.15 17.96
C ALA A 471 13.56 18.27 16.98
N SER A 472 14.36 19.27 17.38
CA SER A 472 14.87 20.31 16.49
C SER A 472 16.05 19.86 15.61
N VAL A 473 16.69 18.73 15.93
CA VAL A 473 17.85 18.19 15.20
C VAL A 473 17.50 17.90 13.73
N ASN A 474 18.37 18.37 12.83
CA ASN A 474 18.31 18.20 11.39
C ASN A 474 19.73 18.37 10.80
N PRO A 475 20.30 17.42 10.04
CA PRO A 475 19.73 16.12 9.63
C PRO A 475 19.50 15.15 10.80
N ARG A 476 18.64 14.14 10.62
CA ARG A 476 18.28 13.12 11.64
C ARG A 476 18.73 11.71 11.24
N HIS A 477 19.05 10.86 12.21
CA HIS A 477 19.22 9.41 12.03
C HIS A 477 17.88 8.66 12.04
N PHE A 478 17.81 7.50 11.38
CA PHE A 478 16.59 6.67 11.29
C PHE A 478 16.94 5.25 10.78
N PRO A 479 16.23 4.19 11.22
CA PRO A 479 16.57 2.79 10.95
C PRO A 479 16.04 2.21 9.63
N ARG A 480 15.41 3.01 8.75
CA ARG A 480 14.91 2.60 7.41
C ARG A 480 14.02 1.34 7.46
N VAL A 481 13.00 1.33 8.32
CA VAL A 481 12.13 0.17 8.59
C VAL A 481 11.50 -0.41 7.32
N LEU A 482 11.03 0.43 6.39
CA LEU A 482 10.41 -0.01 5.14
C LEU A 482 11.45 -0.60 4.17
N VAL A 483 11.00 -1.50 3.29
CA VAL A 483 11.88 -2.25 2.37
C VAL A 483 12.56 -1.33 1.34
N ASP A 484 11.87 -0.25 0.95
CA ASP A 484 12.37 0.85 0.12
C ASP A 484 13.13 1.94 0.92
N GLY A 485 13.17 1.84 2.26
CA GLY A 485 13.83 2.81 3.14
C GLY A 485 13.25 4.23 3.06
N SER A 486 11.97 4.35 2.71
CA SER A 486 11.27 5.63 2.51
C SER A 486 10.70 6.25 3.78
N ASP A 487 10.66 5.51 4.90
CA ASP A 487 10.33 6.00 6.24
C ASP A 487 11.50 6.79 6.87
N SER A 488 12.11 7.68 6.08
CA SER A 488 13.31 8.43 6.45
C SER A 488 13.05 9.62 7.38
N CYS A 489 12.15 9.43 8.35
CA CYS A 489 11.79 10.39 9.40
C CYS A 489 11.88 9.81 10.82
N GLY A 490 12.39 8.58 10.97
CA GLY A 490 12.60 7.92 12.26
C GLY A 490 11.48 6.96 12.65
N THR A 491 11.76 6.15 13.67
CA THR A 491 10.91 5.09 14.22
C THR A 491 9.57 5.64 14.67
N PHE A 492 9.53 6.86 15.23
CA PHE A 492 8.29 7.51 15.64
C PHE A 492 7.38 7.77 14.43
N ALA A 493 7.95 8.27 13.33
CA ALA A 493 7.22 8.52 12.08
C ALA A 493 6.76 7.22 11.41
N ALA A 494 7.54 6.13 11.54
CA ALA A 494 7.14 4.80 11.08
C ALA A 494 5.95 4.26 11.88
N LEU A 495 6.01 4.30 13.21
CA LEU A 495 4.95 3.83 14.12
C LEU A 495 3.65 4.65 13.97
N VAL A 496 3.71 5.98 14.04
CA VAL A 496 2.51 6.84 13.93
C VAL A 496 1.80 6.72 12.57
N ARG A 497 2.51 6.27 11.53
CA ARG A 497 1.95 6.00 10.20
C ARG A 497 1.17 4.69 10.14
N VAL A 498 1.44 3.69 10.98
CA VAL A 498 0.73 2.40 10.90
C VAL A 498 -0.78 2.56 11.16
N PRO A 499 -1.26 3.26 12.23
CA PRO A 499 -2.68 3.54 12.41
C PRO A 499 -3.31 4.34 11.25
N LEU A 500 -2.55 5.22 10.57
CA LEU A 500 -3.04 5.92 9.39
C LEU A 500 -3.27 4.97 8.21
N ASN A 501 -2.35 4.03 7.94
CA ASN A 501 -2.48 3.05 6.86
C ASN A 501 -3.77 2.22 6.98
N ILE A 502 -4.20 1.94 8.22
CA ILE A 502 -5.40 1.15 8.52
C ILE A 502 -6.65 2.00 8.81
N GLY A 503 -6.63 3.32 8.56
CA GLY A 503 -7.82 4.18 8.52
C GLY A 503 -8.01 5.22 9.62
N THR A 504 -7.02 5.46 10.49
CA THR A 504 -7.09 6.58 11.46
C THR A 504 -7.27 7.92 10.73
N TYR A 505 -8.16 8.77 11.24
CA TYR A 505 -8.52 10.08 10.66
C TYR A 505 -8.97 10.00 9.18
N PHE A 506 -9.85 9.05 8.89
CA PHE A 506 -10.38 8.79 7.55
C PHE A 506 -11.06 10.00 6.88
N GLU A 507 -11.58 10.95 7.65
CA GLU A 507 -12.29 12.11 7.14
C GLU A 507 -11.40 12.98 6.25
N GLU A 508 -10.09 13.07 6.54
CA GLU A 508 -9.08 13.71 5.69
C GLU A 508 -8.61 12.78 4.57
N TRP A 509 -8.51 11.46 4.81
CA TRP A 509 -8.08 10.49 3.79
C TRP A 509 -8.91 10.56 2.50
N ARG A 510 -10.24 10.53 2.64
CA ARG A 510 -11.20 10.68 1.53
C ARG A 510 -11.14 12.03 0.80
N ARG A 511 -10.43 13.03 1.36
CA ARG A 511 -10.22 14.36 0.79
C ARG A 511 -8.84 14.48 0.14
N ALA A 512 -7.83 13.80 0.70
CA ALA A 512 -6.46 13.75 0.21
C ALA A 512 -6.28 12.78 -0.99
N THR A 513 -7.08 11.72 -1.06
CA THR A 513 -7.05 10.72 -2.15
C THR A 513 -8.45 10.15 -2.46
N ASN A 514 -8.58 9.42 -3.57
CA ASN A 514 -9.68 8.48 -3.82
C ASN A 514 -9.24 7.09 -3.33
N PRO A 515 -9.70 6.61 -2.16
CA PRO A 515 -9.09 5.47 -1.47
C PRO A 515 -9.49 4.09 -2.02
N ILE A 516 -10.05 3.99 -3.23
CA ILE A 516 -10.51 2.70 -3.79
C ILE A 516 -10.14 2.53 -5.27
N ILE A 517 -10.22 3.59 -6.12
CA ILE A 517 -9.75 3.51 -7.51
C ILE A 517 -8.58 4.44 -7.80
N GLY A 518 -8.18 5.38 -6.93
CA GLY A 518 -6.90 6.11 -7.08
C GLY A 518 -6.65 6.96 -8.33
N PHE A 519 -7.62 7.13 -9.25
CA PHE A 519 -7.47 8.00 -10.43
C PHE A 519 -7.46 9.50 -10.08
N ALA A 520 -7.95 9.86 -8.89
CA ALA A 520 -7.83 11.22 -8.38
C ALA A 520 -6.38 11.49 -7.97
N ARG A 521 -5.83 12.64 -8.38
CA ARG A 521 -4.48 13.06 -7.97
C ARG A 521 -4.37 13.11 -6.44
N ARG A 522 -3.51 12.26 -5.90
CA ARG A 522 -3.16 12.19 -4.47
C ARG A 522 -2.59 13.52 -3.96
N ARG A 523 -2.68 13.73 -2.66
CA ARG A 523 -2.16 14.90 -1.93
C ARG A 523 -1.48 14.43 -0.64
N PRO A 524 -0.53 15.19 -0.08
CA PRO A 524 0.10 14.86 1.19
C PRO A 524 -0.89 14.78 2.34
N PHE A 525 -0.80 13.70 3.12
CA PHE A 525 -1.49 13.57 4.39
C PHE A 525 -0.70 14.37 5.44
N ARG A 526 -1.04 15.65 5.60
CA ARG A 526 -0.22 16.62 6.34
C ARG A 526 -0.33 16.46 7.85
N ILE A 527 0.80 16.23 8.51
CA ILE A 527 0.92 16.19 9.99
C ILE A 527 0.25 17.39 10.66
N ALA A 528 0.49 18.62 10.16
CA ALA A 528 -0.13 19.84 10.70
C ALA A 528 -1.67 19.85 10.65
N VAL A 529 -2.29 19.12 9.71
CA VAL A 529 -3.75 18.95 9.64
C VAL A 529 -4.20 17.94 10.69
N CYS A 530 -3.48 16.83 10.84
CA CYS A 530 -3.75 15.83 11.88
C CYS A 530 -3.67 16.44 13.29
N GLN A 531 -2.58 17.18 13.57
CA GLN A 531 -2.35 17.93 14.82
C GLN A 531 -3.38 19.03 15.06
N ALA A 532 -4.00 19.60 14.03
CA ALA A 532 -5.10 20.54 14.21
C ALA A 532 -6.41 19.80 14.54
N ASN A 533 -6.80 18.84 13.69
CA ASN A 533 -8.19 18.45 13.47
C ASN A 533 -8.56 17.02 13.89
N SER A 534 -7.60 16.19 14.32
CA SER A 534 -7.88 14.84 14.81
C SER A 534 -7.54 14.67 16.29
N VAL A 535 -8.49 14.14 17.06
CA VAL A 535 -8.27 13.65 18.44
C VAL A 535 -7.51 12.33 18.41
N TYR A 536 -7.83 11.41 17.49
CA TYR A 536 -7.12 10.13 17.39
C TYR A 536 -5.64 10.31 17.04
N TRP A 537 -5.28 11.23 16.13
CA TRP A 537 -3.87 11.58 15.89
C TRP A 537 -3.18 12.09 17.16
N LYS A 538 -3.79 13.03 17.88
CA LYS A 538 -3.24 13.58 19.13
C LYS A 538 -3.05 12.51 20.20
N THR A 539 -3.98 11.56 20.30
CA THR A 539 -3.84 10.37 21.16
C THR A 539 -2.65 9.52 20.73
N ASN A 540 -2.47 9.29 19.42
CA ASN A 540 -1.36 8.50 18.89
C ASN A 540 -0.01 9.15 19.21
N GLU A 541 0.13 10.42 18.83
CA GLU A 541 1.34 11.23 18.95
C GLU A 541 1.76 11.45 20.41
N ARG A 542 0.80 11.73 21.31
CA ARG A 542 1.09 12.04 22.71
C ARG A 542 1.26 10.83 23.62
N TYR A 543 0.56 9.73 23.34
CA TYR A 543 0.49 8.58 24.25
C TYR A 543 0.92 7.28 23.56
N ARG A 544 0.25 6.89 22.47
CA ARG A 544 0.35 5.52 21.92
C ARG A 544 1.73 5.20 21.35
N VAL A 545 2.26 6.05 20.49
CA VAL A 545 3.55 5.80 19.81
C VAL A 545 4.74 5.80 20.78
N PRO A 546 4.84 6.70 21.77
CA PRO A 546 5.83 6.58 22.85
C PRO A 546 5.79 5.24 23.59
N TYR A 547 4.59 4.68 23.83
CA TYR A 547 4.43 3.38 24.47
C TYR A 547 4.82 2.23 23.53
N GLU A 548 4.38 2.23 22.27
CA GLU A 548 4.80 1.25 21.26
C GLU A 548 6.32 1.23 21.09
N ALA A 549 6.95 2.41 21.09
CA ALA A 549 8.40 2.53 21.08
C ALA A 549 9.05 1.87 22.31
N ALA A 550 8.55 2.16 23.51
CA ALA A 550 9.02 1.52 24.75
C ALA A 550 8.87 0.00 24.72
N PHE A 551 7.80 -0.52 24.10
CA PHE A 551 7.65 -1.96 23.87
C PHE A 551 8.72 -2.48 22.92
N PHE A 552 8.84 -1.96 21.70
CA PHE A 552 9.75 -2.50 20.69
C PHE A 552 11.24 -2.28 21.01
N THR A 553 11.58 -1.34 21.89
CA THR A 553 12.97 -1.12 22.35
C THR A 553 13.27 -1.73 23.72
N LEU A 554 12.34 -2.46 24.34
CA LEU A 554 12.54 -3.10 25.65
C LEU A 554 13.69 -4.11 25.58
N LYS A 555 14.78 -3.79 26.30
CA LYS A 555 15.90 -4.70 26.60
C LYS A 555 16.25 -4.56 28.08
N ASN A 556 16.02 -5.61 28.87
CA ASN A 556 16.23 -5.56 30.33
C ASN A 556 17.66 -5.98 30.74
N LYS A 557 18.03 -5.76 32.01
CA LYS A 557 19.35 -6.16 32.54
C LYS A 557 19.65 -7.66 32.45
N ALA A 558 18.63 -8.51 32.40
CA ALA A 558 18.79 -9.96 32.18
C ALA A 558 19.06 -10.33 30.71
N GLY A 559 19.03 -9.36 29.79
CA GLY A 559 19.32 -9.55 28.37
C GLY A 559 18.12 -10.01 27.52
N GLN A 560 16.91 -10.15 28.10
CA GLN A 560 15.71 -10.33 27.30
C GLN A 560 15.47 -9.08 26.43
N ASN A 561 14.99 -9.30 25.20
CA ASN A 561 14.61 -8.26 24.26
C ASN A 561 13.22 -8.59 23.72
N SER A 562 12.27 -7.65 23.78
CA SER A 562 10.90 -7.84 23.25
C SER A 562 10.85 -8.10 21.75
N THR A 563 11.88 -7.67 21.02
CA THR A 563 12.09 -7.92 19.58
C THR A 563 13.20 -8.94 19.32
N GLY A 564 13.57 -9.74 20.33
CA GLY A 564 14.67 -10.70 20.25
C GLY A 564 14.52 -11.72 19.10
N ALA A 565 15.65 -12.17 18.57
CA ALA A 565 15.71 -13.21 17.54
C ALA A 565 15.07 -14.52 18.02
N MET A 566 14.20 -15.10 17.19
CA MET A 566 13.58 -16.41 17.40
C MET A 566 14.48 -17.51 16.81
N LYS A 567 15.60 -17.80 17.46
CA LYS A 567 16.61 -18.76 16.98
C LYS A 567 16.07 -20.19 16.99
N LEU A 568 16.35 -20.97 15.94
CA LEU A 568 15.82 -22.34 15.78
C LEU A 568 16.14 -23.27 16.97
N LYS A 569 17.31 -23.11 17.59
CA LYS A 569 17.75 -23.90 18.76
C LYS A 569 16.83 -23.80 19.98
N ASP A 570 15.99 -22.77 20.04
CA ASP A 570 15.13 -22.48 21.19
C ASP A 570 13.65 -22.88 20.95
N ALA A 571 13.37 -23.61 19.86
CA ALA A 571 12.02 -24.10 19.53
C ALA A 571 11.64 -25.36 20.34
N VAL A 572 10.55 -25.29 21.11
CA VAL A 572 10.25 -26.22 22.23
C VAL A 572 9.45 -27.47 21.87
N THR A 573 9.14 -27.71 20.59
CA THR A 573 8.42 -28.93 20.17
C THR A 573 9.29 -30.17 20.40
N GLU A 574 8.92 -31.04 21.34
CA GLU A 574 9.71 -32.20 21.75
C GLU A 574 9.73 -33.34 20.71
N VAL A 575 10.89 -33.98 20.55
CA VAL A 575 11.06 -35.30 19.92
C VAL A 575 11.92 -36.20 20.82
N VAL A 576 11.80 -37.52 20.65
CA VAL A 576 12.64 -38.50 21.35
C VAL A 576 13.93 -38.71 20.56
N GLY A 577 15.07 -38.40 21.17
CA GLY A 577 16.41 -38.60 20.62
C GLY A 577 16.83 -40.07 20.60
N ALA A 578 17.91 -40.37 19.87
CA ALA A 578 18.42 -41.73 19.69
C ALA A 578 18.92 -42.41 20.98
N ASP A 579 19.16 -41.65 22.03
CA ASP A 579 19.52 -42.11 23.39
C ASP A 579 18.31 -42.20 24.34
N GLY A 580 17.09 -41.97 23.84
CA GLY A 580 15.85 -41.93 24.62
C GLY A 580 15.57 -40.62 25.34
N ARG A 581 16.43 -39.60 25.25
CA ARG A 581 16.17 -38.27 25.85
C ARG A 581 15.20 -37.46 25.01
N LYS A 582 14.37 -36.65 25.66
CA LYS A 582 13.59 -35.60 24.98
C LYS A 582 14.50 -34.46 24.57
N ILE A 583 14.43 -34.04 23.31
CA ILE A 583 15.15 -32.89 22.76
C ILE A 583 14.19 -32.02 21.93
N GLY A 584 14.43 -30.72 21.84
CA GLY A 584 13.64 -29.85 20.96
C GLY A 584 13.93 -30.15 19.48
N LEU A 585 12.88 -30.18 18.64
CA LEU A 585 12.99 -30.45 17.20
C LEU A 585 13.98 -29.50 16.52
N GLY A 586 14.04 -28.24 16.94
CA GLY A 586 15.00 -27.27 16.41
C GLY A 586 16.46 -27.60 16.78
N GLN A 587 16.72 -28.13 17.97
CA GLN A 587 18.04 -28.62 18.36
C GLN A 587 18.40 -29.90 17.59
N ALA A 588 17.44 -30.82 17.43
CA ALA A 588 17.60 -32.03 16.64
C ALA A 588 17.88 -31.73 15.15
N GLU A 589 17.27 -30.68 14.59
CA GLU A 589 17.55 -30.20 13.24
C GLU A 589 18.96 -29.62 13.12
N LEU A 590 19.37 -28.76 14.05
CA LEU A 590 20.71 -28.17 14.04
C LEU A 590 21.82 -29.20 14.22
N ALA A 591 21.57 -30.29 14.97
CA ALA A 591 22.50 -31.39 15.15
C ALA A 591 22.78 -32.21 13.86
N LYS A 592 21.96 -32.07 12.81
CA LYS A 592 22.20 -32.72 11.49
C LYS A 592 23.38 -32.11 10.75
N ASP A 593 23.70 -30.84 11.03
CA ASP A 593 24.83 -30.12 10.47
C ASP A 593 26.00 -30.12 11.49
N SER A 594 27.24 -30.36 11.04
CA SER A 594 28.39 -30.38 11.95
C SER A 594 28.79 -28.96 12.40
N PRO A 595 29.43 -28.81 13.58
CA PRO A 595 29.97 -27.51 14.02
C PRO A 595 30.95 -26.91 13.01
N GLN A 596 31.76 -27.75 12.36
CA GLN A 596 32.69 -27.34 11.31
C GLN A 596 31.97 -26.82 10.07
N LYS A 597 30.86 -27.47 9.66
CA LYS A 597 30.04 -27.00 8.53
C LYS A 597 29.38 -25.66 8.85
N ARG A 598 28.90 -25.45 10.08
CA ARG A 598 28.41 -24.14 10.54
C ARG A 598 29.49 -23.06 10.52
N ALA A 599 30.71 -23.38 10.98
CA ALA A 599 31.85 -22.46 10.94
C ALA A 599 32.26 -22.09 9.50
N GLN A 600 32.24 -23.05 8.56
CA GLN A 600 32.42 -22.79 7.12
C GLN A 600 31.32 -21.88 6.55
N GLY A 601 30.07 -22.04 7.00
CA GLY A 601 28.96 -21.18 6.60
C GLY A 601 29.06 -19.75 7.13
N ARG A 602 29.53 -19.60 8.37
CA ARG A 602 29.86 -18.30 8.97
C ARG A 602 30.95 -17.59 8.16
N GLU A 603 31.99 -18.31 7.77
CA GLU A 603 33.06 -17.79 6.92
C GLU A 603 32.51 -17.35 5.55
N ALA A 604 31.74 -18.19 4.86
CA ALA A 604 31.10 -17.83 3.59
C ALA A 604 30.21 -16.57 3.72
N PHE A 605 29.48 -16.42 4.83
CA PHE A 605 28.71 -15.21 5.13
C PHE A 605 29.60 -13.97 5.29
N ILE A 606 30.67 -14.06 6.08
CA ILE A 606 31.63 -12.95 6.30
C ILE A 606 32.28 -12.53 4.97
N GLN A 607 32.74 -13.50 4.17
CA GLN A 607 33.49 -13.24 2.94
C GLN A 607 32.62 -12.74 1.77
N HIS A 608 31.31 -13.03 1.75
CA HIS A 608 30.47 -12.78 0.58
C HIS A 608 29.16 -12.01 0.82
N CYS A 609 28.61 -12.06 2.03
CA CYS A 609 27.28 -11.51 2.33
C CYS A 609 27.31 -10.29 3.27
N ALA A 610 28.28 -10.23 4.18
CA ALA A 610 28.32 -9.26 5.27
C ALA A 610 28.29 -7.78 4.84
N ILE A 611 28.79 -7.43 3.64
CA ILE A 611 28.78 -6.05 3.13
C ILE A 611 27.36 -5.46 3.01
N CYS A 612 26.37 -6.31 2.71
CA CYS A 612 24.95 -5.95 2.68
C CYS A 612 24.22 -6.42 3.94
N HIS A 613 24.53 -7.63 4.42
CA HIS A 613 23.74 -8.33 5.44
C HIS A 613 24.37 -8.34 6.85
N SER A 614 25.23 -7.37 7.19
CA SER A 614 25.69 -7.19 8.58
C SER A 614 25.41 -5.78 9.07
N SER A 615 24.86 -5.65 10.28
CA SER A 615 24.72 -4.36 10.94
C SER A 615 26.02 -3.96 11.66
N LYS A 616 26.81 -4.95 12.08
CA LYS A 616 28.20 -4.75 12.50
C LYS A 616 29.09 -4.61 11.28
N GLN A 617 29.67 -3.42 11.12
CA GLN A 617 30.58 -3.06 10.04
C GLN A 617 31.83 -2.41 10.64
N PRO A 618 32.94 -2.33 9.88
CA PRO A 618 34.11 -1.55 10.28
C PRO A 618 33.72 -0.11 10.68
N GLU A 619 34.45 0.48 11.63
CA GLU A 619 34.19 1.85 12.09
C GLU A 619 34.30 2.86 10.95
N GLY A 620 33.30 3.73 10.79
CA GLY A 620 33.22 4.70 9.69
C GLY A 620 32.77 4.11 8.34
N PHE A 621 32.25 2.88 8.28
CA PHE A 621 31.86 2.23 7.03
C PHE A 621 30.76 2.96 6.25
N GLN A 622 31.06 3.29 4.98
CA GLN A 622 30.16 3.96 4.04
C GLN A 622 30.16 3.26 2.68
N LEU A 623 29.01 3.30 1.99
CA LEU A 623 28.86 2.76 0.63
C LEU A 623 28.27 3.82 -0.30
N ASP A 624 28.95 4.06 -1.42
CA ASP A 624 28.45 4.81 -2.57
C ASP A 624 28.16 3.87 -3.75
N PHE A 625 27.48 4.38 -4.78
CA PHE A 625 27.13 3.62 -5.98
C PHE A 625 27.41 4.41 -7.26
N SER A 626 28.12 3.80 -8.21
CA SER A 626 28.40 4.39 -9.53
C SER A 626 28.08 3.41 -10.66
N ARG A 627 27.83 3.91 -11.88
CA ARG A 627 27.87 3.10 -13.11
C ARG A 627 29.27 3.11 -13.74
N ASP A 628 30.00 4.21 -13.54
CA ASP A 628 31.31 4.45 -14.15
C ASP A 628 32.42 4.26 -13.13
N MET A 629 33.46 3.50 -13.49
CA MET A 629 34.70 3.36 -12.74
C MET A 629 35.89 3.47 -13.71
N ALA A 630 36.78 4.42 -13.44
CA ALA A 630 37.90 4.74 -14.30
C ALA A 630 38.90 3.57 -14.41
N GLY A 631 38.88 2.88 -15.56
CA GLY A 631 39.81 1.79 -15.86
C GLY A 631 39.25 0.37 -15.69
N GLY A 632 37.99 0.20 -15.29
CA GLY A 632 37.31 -1.10 -15.17
C GLY A 632 37.25 -1.62 -13.73
N TRP A 633 36.05 -2.04 -13.28
CA TRP A 633 35.70 -2.33 -11.87
C TRP A 633 36.64 -3.30 -11.12
N GLU A 634 37.39 -4.14 -11.84
CA GLU A 634 38.44 -4.98 -11.26
C GLU A 634 39.66 -4.20 -10.72
N LYS A 635 39.74 -2.89 -10.97
CA LYS A 635 40.82 -1.99 -10.54
C LYS A 635 40.38 -0.93 -9.52
N GLU A 636 39.20 -1.06 -8.93
CA GLU A 636 38.74 -0.14 -7.87
C GLU A 636 39.75 -0.14 -6.70
N PRO A 637 40.38 0.99 -6.36
CA PRO A 637 41.49 1.02 -5.42
C PRO A 637 41.02 0.83 -3.98
N ARG A 638 41.88 0.25 -3.13
CA ARG A 638 41.65 0.24 -1.67
C ARG A 638 41.41 1.69 -1.16
N PRO A 639 40.41 1.92 -0.28
CA PRO A 639 40.21 3.22 0.33
C PRO A 639 41.45 3.70 1.10
N PRO A 640 41.86 4.99 0.98
CA PRO A 640 42.92 5.55 1.79
C PRO A 640 42.58 5.45 3.28
N ASP A 641 43.55 5.13 4.13
CA ASP A 641 43.28 4.99 5.58
C ASP A 641 42.78 6.30 6.22
N SER A 642 43.07 7.46 5.61
CA SER A 642 42.54 8.77 6.00
C SER A 642 41.06 9.00 5.63
N ALA A 643 40.50 8.21 4.71
CA ALA A 643 39.09 8.27 4.32
C ALA A 643 38.22 7.26 5.09
N GLY A 644 38.84 6.31 5.81
CA GLY A 644 38.14 5.21 6.44
C GLY A 644 37.61 4.16 5.44
N PRO A 645 36.80 3.20 5.90
CA PRO A 645 36.27 2.11 5.08
C PRO A 645 35.06 2.56 4.22
N HIS A 646 35.31 3.50 3.31
CA HIS A 646 34.34 4.05 2.36
C HIS A 646 34.55 3.42 0.98
N TYR A 647 33.56 2.68 0.48
CA TYR A 647 33.67 1.91 -0.77
C TYR A 647 32.63 2.36 -1.81
N THR A 648 33.02 2.43 -3.09
CA THR A 648 32.07 2.61 -4.21
C THR A 648 31.73 1.26 -4.82
N LEU A 649 30.44 0.96 -4.97
CA LEU A 649 29.94 -0.28 -5.58
C LEU A 649 29.34 -0.03 -6.98
N PRO A 650 29.34 -1.04 -7.86
CA PRO A 650 28.67 -0.93 -9.14
C PRO A 650 27.14 -0.86 -9.00
N MET A 651 26.49 -0.01 -9.78
CA MET A 651 25.02 0.05 -9.85
C MET A 651 24.39 -1.13 -10.61
N ASP A 652 25.14 -1.85 -11.45
CA ASP A 652 24.63 -2.97 -12.26
C ASP A 652 25.28 -4.29 -11.83
N PHE A 653 24.46 -5.33 -11.61
CA PHE A 653 24.98 -6.64 -11.19
C PHE A 653 26.01 -7.26 -12.15
N ALA A 654 25.93 -6.95 -13.46
CA ALA A 654 26.88 -7.42 -14.46
C ALA A 654 28.35 -7.02 -14.19
N GLN A 655 28.59 -5.99 -13.35
CA GLN A 655 29.93 -5.55 -12.94
C GLN A 655 30.37 -6.13 -11.59
N TRP A 656 29.50 -6.86 -10.88
CA TRP A 656 29.77 -7.35 -9.52
C TRP A 656 30.96 -8.32 -9.46
N ASP A 657 31.08 -9.23 -10.43
CA ASP A 657 32.21 -10.17 -10.48
C ASP A 657 33.55 -9.48 -10.79
N ALA A 658 33.53 -8.33 -11.47
CA ALA A 658 34.72 -7.50 -11.65
C ALA A 658 35.09 -6.80 -10.34
N PHE A 659 34.13 -6.12 -9.70
CA PHE A 659 34.34 -5.47 -8.40
C PHE A 659 34.88 -6.41 -7.32
N LYS A 660 34.40 -7.66 -7.24
CA LYS A 660 34.92 -8.66 -6.29
C LYS A 660 36.41 -9.02 -6.44
N ARG A 661 37.05 -8.65 -7.56
CA ARG A 661 38.50 -8.86 -7.79
C ARG A 661 39.36 -7.63 -7.47
N SER A 662 38.74 -6.53 -7.04
CA SER A 662 39.41 -5.26 -6.74
C SER A 662 40.10 -5.25 -5.37
N ASP A 663 41.07 -4.34 -5.22
CA ASP A 663 41.74 -4.07 -3.94
C ASP A 663 40.76 -3.53 -2.90
N ALA A 664 39.75 -2.76 -3.33
CA ALA A 664 38.66 -2.28 -2.47
C ALA A 664 37.90 -3.43 -1.79
N TYR A 665 37.49 -4.46 -2.55
CA TYR A 665 36.76 -5.59 -1.98
C TYR A 665 37.67 -6.48 -1.11
N ALA A 666 38.95 -6.63 -1.46
CA ALA A 666 39.93 -7.33 -0.64
C ALA A 666 40.15 -6.63 0.72
N ASP A 667 40.24 -5.30 0.73
CA ASP A 667 40.34 -4.49 1.94
C ASP A 667 39.09 -4.62 2.83
N TYR A 668 37.89 -4.51 2.26
CA TYR A 668 36.63 -4.74 2.99
C TYR A 668 36.64 -6.11 3.68
N ARG A 669 36.95 -7.18 2.93
CA ARG A 669 37.01 -8.56 3.43
C ARG A 669 37.98 -8.70 4.59
N SER A 670 39.16 -8.09 4.50
CA SER A 670 40.15 -8.09 5.59
C SER A 670 39.59 -7.43 6.87
N ARG A 671 38.98 -6.24 6.74
CA ARG A 671 38.42 -5.49 7.89
C ARG A 671 37.24 -6.20 8.54
N ILE A 672 36.29 -6.75 7.76
CA ILE A 672 35.13 -7.45 8.32
C ILE A 672 35.53 -8.78 8.97
N THR A 673 36.52 -9.50 8.43
CA THR A 673 37.05 -10.73 9.05
C THR A 673 37.73 -10.43 10.38
N ALA A 674 38.54 -9.36 10.45
CA ALA A 674 39.15 -8.91 11.70
C ALA A 674 38.11 -8.51 12.76
N LEU A 675 37.02 -7.83 12.35
CA LEU A 675 35.91 -7.48 13.24
C LEU A 675 35.10 -8.71 13.71
N ALA A 676 34.90 -9.70 12.85
CA ALA A 676 34.14 -10.90 13.17
C ALA A 676 34.92 -11.88 14.06
N GLY A 677 36.25 -11.90 13.97
CA GLY A 677 37.11 -12.79 14.74
C GLY A 677 36.89 -14.29 14.40
N PRO A 678 37.49 -15.20 15.18
CA PRO A 678 37.31 -16.65 14.99
C PRO A 678 35.85 -17.07 15.22
N ALA A 679 35.47 -18.21 14.64
CA ALA A 679 34.19 -18.84 14.96
C ALA A 679 34.13 -19.22 16.46
N PRO A 680 32.95 -19.14 17.10
CA PRO A 680 32.79 -19.56 18.49
C PRO A 680 33.01 -21.07 18.66
N ALA A 681 33.25 -21.49 19.92
CA ALA A 681 33.15 -22.91 20.28
C ALA A 681 31.73 -23.44 20.06
N ASP A 682 31.57 -24.74 19.86
CA ASP A 682 30.24 -25.32 19.62
C ASP A 682 29.32 -25.11 20.84
N GLY A 683 28.06 -24.75 20.57
CA GLY A 683 27.08 -24.36 21.60
C GLY A 683 27.29 -22.97 22.24
N ALA A 684 28.43 -22.32 22.05
CA ALA A 684 28.67 -20.97 22.57
C ALA A 684 28.00 -19.89 21.68
N GLU A 685 27.67 -18.74 22.28
CA GLU A 685 27.15 -17.60 21.52
C GLU A 685 28.27 -16.94 20.68
N ASP A 686 27.96 -16.62 19.43
CA ASP A 686 28.86 -15.90 18.53
C ASP A 686 28.87 -14.39 18.85
N PRO A 687 30.00 -13.81 19.31
CA PRO A 687 30.08 -12.38 19.63
C PRO A 687 29.85 -11.46 18.43
N PHE A 688 30.06 -11.94 17.20
CA PHE A 688 29.79 -11.17 15.99
C PHE A 688 28.29 -11.13 15.64
N ILE A 689 27.52 -12.13 16.06
CA ILE A 689 26.07 -12.24 15.80
C ILE A 689 25.23 -11.66 16.93
N ARG A 690 25.69 -11.72 18.18
CA ARG A 690 25.02 -11.04 19.31
C ARG A 690 24.89 -9.55 19.04
N ASP A 691 23.68 -8.99 19.13
CA ASP A 691 23.39 -7.58 18.76
C ASP A 691 23.78 -7.22 17.30
N ASN A 692 23.64 -8.16 16.37
CA ASN A 692 23.79 -7.92 14.92
C ASN A 692 22.43 -8.07 14.25
N PHE A 693 21.87 -6.98 13.72
CA PHE A 693 20.59 -6.98 13.00
C PHE A 693 20.65 -7.68 11.63
N LEU A 694 21.83 -8.15 11.20
CA LEU A 694 22.05 -8.86 9.94
C LEU A 694 21.53 -8.11 8.69
N SER A 695 21.65 -6.79 8.73
CA SER A 695 21.38 -5.86 7.63
C SER A 695 22.18 -4.58 7.84
N SER A 696 22.79 -4.03 6.79
CA SER A 696 23.49 -2.75 6.83
C SER A 696 22.55 -1.54 6.83
N GLU A 697 21.27 -1.74 6.49
CA GLU A 697 20.26 -0.67 6.34
C GLU A 697 20.66 0.42 5.33
N ILE A 698 21.56 0.13 4.39
CA ILE A 698 21.95 1.04 3.30
C ILE A 698 20.99 0.84 2.12
N ARG A 699 20.61 1.92 1.42
CA ARG A 699 19.76 1.84 0.23
C ARG A 699 20.59 1.44 -1.00
N ILE A 700 20.37 0.23 -1.49
CA ILE A 700 21.06 -0.38 -2.63
C ILE A 700 20.21 -0.23 -3.91
N PRO A 701 20.80 0.18 -5.06
CA PRO A 701 20.11 0.22 -6.35
C PRO A 701 19.54 -1.15 -6.74
N VAL A 702 18.27 -1.20 -7.17
CA VAL A 702 17.62 -2.46 -7.59
C VAL A 702 18.24 -3.05 -8.87
N SER A 703 18.94 -2.25 -9.67
CA SER A 703 19.78 -2.71 -10.79
C SER A 703 21.00 -3.55 -10.35
N LEU A 704 21.45 -3.39 -9.10
CA LEU A 704 22.46 -4.25 -8.48
C LEU A 704 21.79 -5.44 -7.76
N VAL A 705 20.66 -5.22 -7.08
CA VAL A 705 19.94 -6.30 -6.37
C VAL A 705 19.37 -7.35 -7.33
N GLY A 706 18.85 -6.93 -8.48
CA GLY A 706 18.33 -7.84 -9.52
C GLY A 706 16.98 -8.50 -9.20
N SER A 707 16.31 -8.10 -8.11
CA SER A 707 14.98 -8.60 -7.72
C SER A 707 13.85 -7.79 -8.36
N ASN A 708 12.59 -8.20 -8.17
CA ASN A 708 11.43 -7.48 -8.71
C ASN A 708 11.41 -6.01 -8.21
N PRO A 709 11.32 -5.00 -9.09
CA PRO A 709 11.43 -3.58 -8.71
C PRO A 709 10.11 -2.92 -8.28
N GLY A 710 9.00 -3.66 -8.16
CA GLY A 710 7.67 -3.10 -7.90
C GLY A 710 7.60 -2.28 -6.60
N ARG A 711 8.18 -2.78 -5.51
CA ARG A 711 8.24 -2.03 -4.25
C ARG A 711 9.27 -0.90 -4.27
N ALA A 712 10.43 -1.11 -4.89
CA ALA A 712 11.48 -0.09 -5.04
C ALA A 712 11.02 1.12 -5.87
N THR A 713 10.05 0.95 -6.77
CA THR A 713 9.57 2.01 -7.66
C THR A 713 8.28 2.69 -7.20
N ALA A 714 7.81 2.37 -5.98
CA ALA A 714 6.68 3.01 -5.31
C ALA A 714 6.80 4.55 -5.29
N THR A 715 5.67 5.25 -5.45
CA THR A 715 5.66 6.73 -5.48
C THR A 715 5.00 7.39 -4.30
N ASN A 716 4.37 6.64 -3.39
CA ASN A 716 3.59 7.27 -2.32
C ASN A 716 4.42 8.14 -1.35
N ALA A 717 5.74 7.96 -1.27
CA ALA A 717 6.66 8.78 -0.47
C ALA A 717 7.37 9.93 -1.23
N LEU A 718 6.89 10.29 -2.44
CA LEU A 718 7.48 11.40 -3.20
C LEU A 718 6.87 12.76 -2.82
N ARG A 719 7.55 13.86 -3.22
CA ARG A 719 7.05 15.23 -3.05
C ARG A 719 5.67 15.42 -3.69
N GLY A 720 4.70 15.86 -2.89
CA GLY A 720 3.30 16.05 -3.26
C GLY A 720 2.43 14.79 -3.22
N GLU A 721 2.98 13.64 -2.85
CA GLU A 721 2.25 12.36 -2.70
C GLU A 721 1.87 12.11 -1.22
N VAL A 722 1.12 11.04 -0.93
CA VAL A 722 0.46 10.82 0.37
C VAL A 722 1.41 10.88 1.57
N TRP A 723 2.61 10.29 1.45
CA TRP A 723 3.61 10.15 2.49
C TRP A 723 4.78 11.14 2.39
N ASP A 724 4.60 12.27 1.69
CA ASP A 724 5.59 13.36 1.62
C ASP A 724 6.02 13.82 3.03
N ASN A 725 5.06 13.96 3.95
CA ASN A 725 5.31 14.30 5.35
C ASN A 725 6.05 13.22 6.17
N PHE A 726 6.30 12.03 5.62
CA PHE A 726 6.85 10.86 6.32
C PHE A 726 8.12 10.30 5.65
N SER A 727 8.79 11.13 4.85
CA SER A 727 10.04 10.85 4.16
C SER A 727 10.95 12.10 4.16
N SER A 728 12.26 11.90 4.25
CA SER A 728 13.30 12.95 4.21
C SER A 728 13.37 13.68 2.87
N ASP A 729 14.01 14.85 2.85
CA ASP A 729 14.35 15.53 1.59
C ASP A 729 15.47 14.80 0.83
N ASP A 730 16.42 14.17 1.52
CA ASP A 730 17.51 13.42 0.89
C ASP A 730 17.03 12.16 0.18
N TYR A 731 16.11 11.39 0.77
CA TYR A 731 15.41 10.30 0.07
C TYR A 731 14.75 10.80 -1.21
N LYS A 732 14.03 11.92 -1.14
CA LYS A 732 13.36 12.56 -2.28
C LYS A 732 14.33 13.20 -3.28
N ASN A 733 15.63 13.23 -2.98
CA ASN A 733 16.70 13.73 -3.83
C ASN A 733 17.60 12.63 -4.40
N LEU A 734 17.45 11.37 -3.97
CA LEU A 734 18.22 10.25 -4.50
C LEU A 734 18.13 10.19 -6.04
N PRO A 735 19.25 9.96 -6.75
CA PRO A 735 19.27 10.01 -8.20
C PRO A 735 18.39 8.90 -8.84
N ALA A 736 18.17 9.00 -10.14
CA ALA A 736 17.57 7.88 -10.88
C ALA A 736 18.61 6.75 -10.99
N VAL A 737 18.22 5.51 -10.65
CA VAL A 737 19.09 4.33 -10.79
C VAL A 737 19.41 3.95 -12.25
N GLY A 738 18.83 4.64 -13.23
CA GLY A 738 19.03 4.40 -14.66
C GLY A 738 18.14 3.27 -15.18
N PRO A 739 18.54 2.60 -16.29
CA PRO A 739 17.74 1.54 -16.90
C PRO A 739 17.71 0.28 -16.02
N LEU A 740 16.50 -0.19 -15.74
CA LEU A 740 16.21 -1.50 -15.15
C LEU A 740 15.85 -2.49 -16.26
N ARG A 741 16.51 -3.66 -16.26
CA ARG A 741 16.24 -4.78 -17.16
C ARG A 741 15.04 -5.58 -16.64
N TYR A 742 14.16 -5.99 -17.55
CA TYR A 742 13.00 -6.81 -17.21
C TYR A 742 12.61 -7.76 -18.35
N PHE A 743 11.73 -8.71 -18.05
CA PHE A 743 11.11 -9.59 -19.04
C PHE A 743 9.74 -9.03 -19.49
N ASP A 744 9.65 -8.62 -20.76
CA ASP A 744 8.41 -8.31 -21.44
C ASP A 744 7.84 -9.59 -22.08
N PRO A 745 6.71 -10.14 -21.58
CA PRO A 745 6.11 -11.37 -22.10
C PRO A 745 5.46 -11.20 -23.49
N PHE A 746 5.39 -9.97 -24.04
CA PHE A 746 4.73 -9.65 -25.31
C PHE A 746 5.68 -9.15 -26.39
N SER A 747 6.95 -8.87 -26.06
CA SER A 747 7.93 -8.35 -27.03
C SER A 747 8.32 -9.38 -28.10
N GLY A 748 8.30 -10.67 -27.75
CA GLY A 748 8.83 -11.75 -28.59
C GLY A 748 10.36 -11.77 -28.73
N ALA A 749 11.07 -10.85 -28.07
CA ALA A 749 12.52 -10.77 -28.11
C ALA A 749 13.18 -11.85 -27.22
N THR A 750 14.33 -12.35 -27.67
CA THR A 750 15.15 -13.31 -26.93
C THR A 750 15.68 -12.69 -25.64
N SER A 751 15.62 -13.45 -24.54
CA SER A 751 16.17 -13.02 -23.25
C SER A 751 17.69 -13.12 -23.17
N ASP A 752 18.29 -12.24 -22.37
CA ASP A 752 19.68 -12.31 -21.95
C ASP A 752 19.93 -13.43 -20.91
N SER A 753 21.18 -13.58 -20.47
CA SER A 753 21.62 -14.56 -19.45
C SER A 753 20.94 -14.42 -18.08
N TYR A 754 20.22 -13.31 -17.87
CA TYR A 754 19.51 -12.98 -16.64
C TYR A 754 17.98 -13.09 -16.79
N GLY A 755 17.49 -13.53 -17.96
CA GLY A 755 16.08 -13.74 -18.26
C GLY A 755 15.34 -12.52 -18.81
N ASN A 756 16.03 -11.40 -19.08
CA ASN A 756 15.43 -10.12 -19.47
C ASN A 756 15.51 -9.90 -20.99
N ASN A 757 14.49 -9.26 -21.57
CA ASN A 757 14.46 -8.94 -23.00
C ASN A 757 14.04 -7.47 -23.29
N ALA A 758 13.83 -6.67 -22.24
CA ALA A 758 13.43 -5.28 -22.33
C ALA A 758 14.09 -4.43 -21.21
N SER A 759 13.92 -3.11 -21.28
CA SER A 759 14.41 -2.18 -20.26
C SER A 759 13.53 -0.93 -20.14
N TYR A 760 13.35 -0.43 -18.92
CA TYR A 760 12.71 0.85 -18.64
C TYR A 760 13.52 1.63 -17.60
N SER A 761 13.39 2.95 -17.55
CA SER A 761 14.06 3.77 -16.53
C SER A 761 13.01 4.40 -15.61
N PRO A 762 12.91 4.01 -14.33
CA PRO A 762 12.16 4.81 -13.37
C PRO A 762 12.82 6.19 -13.21
N GLY A 763 12.02 7.23 -12.97
CA GLY A 763 12.56 8.53 -12.59
C GLY A 763 13.20 8.49 -11.20
N GLY A 764 14.03 9.47 -10.85
CA GLY A 764 14.68 9.55 -9.54
C GLY A 764 13.78 10.04 -8.40
N GLY A 765 14.40 10.55 -7.33
CA GLY A 765 13.77 11.09 -6.14
C GLY A 765 13.37 10.01 -5.12
N GLY A 766 14.17 8.96 -4.96
CA GLY A 766 13.96 7.88 -3.98
C GLY A 766 13.51 6.55 -4.59
N ARG A 767 13.03 6.58 -5.84
CA ARG A 767 12.67 5.37 -6.60
C ARG A 767 13.90 4.59 -7.07
N GLY A 768 13.76 3.27 -7.06
CA GLY A 768 14.74 2.32 -7.59
C GLY A 768 15.66 1.71 -6.54
N TYR A 769 15.40 1.91 -5.25
CA TYR A 769 16.26 1.43 -4.17
C TYR A 769 15.56 0.43 -3.25
N TYR A 770 16.32 -0.51 -2.70
CA TYR A 770 15.93 -1.38 -1.60
C TYR A 770 16.99 -1.34 -0.51
N ARG A 771 16.59 -1.44 0.77
CA ARG A 771 17.52 -1.88 1.81
C ARG A 771 17.68 -3.41 1.76
N PRO A 772 18.80 -3.97 2.25
CA PRO A 772 18.90 -5.38 2.57
C PRO A 772 17.77 -5.84 3.49
N ALA A 773 17.33 -7.08 3.31
CA ALA A 773 16.54 -7.79 4.30
C ALA A 773 17.45 -8.24 5.46
N SER A 774 16.94 -8.23 6.69
CA SER A 774 17.61 -8.88 7.80
C SER A 774 17.61 -10.40 7.59
N LEU A 775 18.68 -11.07 8.00
CA LEU A 775 18.76 -12.54 8.03
C LEU A 775 18.51 -13.13 9.43
N ILE A 776 18.10 -12.31 10.41
CA ILE A 776 17.69 -12.81 11.73
C ILE A 776 16.51 -13.77 11.57
N SER A 777 16.61 -14.95 12.19
CA SER A 777 15.51 -15.92 12.28
C SER A 777 14.86 -16.24 10.92
N LEU A 778 15.68 -16.26 9.87
CA LEU A 778 15.25 -16.44 8.48
C LEU A 778 14.44 -17.74 8.27
N TRP A 779 14.69 -18.76 9.10
CA TRP A 779 13.93 -20.01 9.15
C TRP A 779 12.46 -19.85 9.52
N ALA A 780 12.11 -18.82 10.29
CA ALA A 780 10.76 -18.56 10.76
C ALA A 780 9.95 -17.72 9.77
N THR A 781 10.58 -17.01 8.83
CA THR A 781 9.93 -15.99 7.99
C THR A 781 9.81 -16.35 6.51
N ALA A 782 10.18 -17.57 6.10
CA ALA A 782 10.02 -18.05 4.72
C ALA A 782 8.53 -18.16 4.32
N PRO A 783 8.15 -17.99 3.02
CA PRO A 783 8.98 -17.71 1.83
C PRO A 783 9.69 -16.35 1.82
N TYR A 784 10.50 -16.08 0.79
CA TYR A 784 11.37 -14.89 0.74
C TYR A 784 11.02 -13.86 -0.32
N LEU A 785 11.80 -12.77 -0.26
CA LEU A 785 11.63 -11.49 -0.96
C LEU A 785 10.46 -10.68 -0.38
N HIS A 786 10.38 -9.40 -0.73
CA HIS A 786 9.33 -8.50 -0.26
C HIS A 786 7.90 -8.95 -0.62
N ASN A 787 7.75 -9.94 -1.50
CA ASN A 787 6.49 -10.40 -2.06
C ASN A 787 6.19 -11.88 -1.79
N ASN A 788 6.97 -12.57 -0.94
CA ASN A 788 6.87 -14.01 -0.63
C ASN A 788 6.77 -14.96 -1.85
N ALA A 789 7.26 -14.52 -3.02
CA ALA A 789 7.17 -15.30 -4.25
C ALA A 789 8.29 -16.36 -4.40
N LEU A 790 9.30 -16.34 -3.53
CA LEU A 790 10.46 -17.22 -3.60
C LEU A 790 10.48 -18.21 -2.43
N GLY A 791 9.85 -19.38 -2.63
CA GLY A 791 9.89 -20.49 -1.67
C GLY A 791 8.61 -21.33 -1.67
N LEU A 792 8.52 -22.22 -0.70
CA LEU A 792 7.37 -23.10 -0.48
C LEU A 792 6.45 -22.47 0.55
N TYR A 793 5.19 -22.22 0.18
CA TYR A 793 4.12 -21.93 1.12
C TYR A 793 3.27 -23.19 1.32
N ASN A 794 3.54 -23.94 2.38
CA ASN A 794 2.85 -25.19 2.73
C ASN A 794 1.68 -25.01 3.71
N HIS A 795 1.39 -23.77 4.14
CA HIS A 795 0.35 -23.41 5.11
C HIS A 795 0.52 -24.04 6.53
N ASP A 796 1.66 -24.68 6.80
CA ASP A 796 1.95 -25.36 8.06
C ASP A 796 2.76 -24.46 9.03
N PRO A 797 2.20 -24.06 10.19
CA PRO A 797 2.88 -23.22 11.17
C PRO A 797 3.83 -23.97 12.11
N SER A 798 3.89 -25.30 12.04
CA SER A 798 4.81 -26.11 12.83
C SER A 798 6.27 -25.79 12.51
N VAL A 799 7.17 -26.15 13.43
CA VAL A 799 8.62 -26.02 13.21
C VAL A 799 9.06 -26.83 11.97
N GLU A 800 8.49 -28.00 11.73
CA GLU A 800 8.76 -28.81 10.53
C GLU A 800 8.26 -28.12 9.24
N GLY A 801 7.05 -27.55 9.28
CA GLY A 801 6.47 -26.78 8.18
C GLY A 801 7.35 -25.59 7.79
N ARG A 802 7.78 -24.81 8.79
CA ARG A 802 8.69 -23.66 8.63
C ARG A 802 10.06 -24.09 8.09
N LEU A 803 10.63 -25.20 8.56
CA LEU A 803 11.89 -25.74 8.04
C LEU A 803 11.81 -26.18 6.58
N LYS A 804 10.69 -26.79 6.14
CA LYS A 804 10.44 -27.11 4.74
C LYS A 804 10.37 -25.84 3.87
N ALA A 805 9.69 -24.81 4.35
CA ALA A 805 9.61 -23.50 3.68
C ALA A 805 10.98 -22.81 3.59
N TYR A 806 11.74 -22.81 4.68
CA TYR A 806 13.11 -22.30 4.76
C TYR A 806 14.02 -22.97 3.74
N GLN A 807 14.07 -24.31 3.73
CA GLN A 807 14.98 -25.08 2.89
C GLN A 807 14.69 -24.86 1.40
N ASP A 808 13.41 -24.92 0.99
CA ASP A 808 13.01 -24.67 -0.39
C ASP A 808 13.29 -23.21 -0.81
N GLY A 809 12.97 -22.24 0.04
CA GLY A 809 13.22 -20.82 -0.23
C GLY A 809 14.72 -20.48 -0.36
N ILE A 810 15.57 -21.02 0.53
CA ILE A 810 17.00 -20.68 0.55
C ILE A 810 17.74 -21.38 -0.57
N GLU A 811 17.33 -22.60 -0.92
CA GLU A 811 17.83 -23.30 -2.10
C GLU A 811 17.43 -22.58 -3.40
N LYS A 812 16.19 -22.10 -3.51
CA LYS A 812 15.76 -21.28 -4.67
C LYS A 812 16.48 -19.94 -4.72
N LEU A 813 16.87 -19.36 -3.58
CA LEU A 813 17.69 -18.16 -3.55
C LEU A 813 19.11 -18.43 -4.08
N LEU A 814 19.78 -19.48 -3.60
CA LEU A 814 21.19 -19.78 -3.92
C LEU A 814 21.41 -20.59 -5.22
N TRP A 815 20.39 -21.25 -5.77
CA TRP A 815 20.44 -21.94 -7.06
C TRP A 815 19.28 -21.50 -7.96
N LYS A 816 19.56 -20.59 -8.90
CA LYS A 816 18.56 -20.07 -9.85
C LYS A 816 17.79 -21.16 -10.61
N ASP A 817 18.46 -22.26 -10.96
CA ASP A 817 17.86 -23.34 -11.74
C ASP A 817 16.78 -24.11 -10.95
N LYS A 818 16.83 -24.06 -9.60
CA LYS A 818 15.77 -24.59 -8.73
C LYS A 818 14.50 -23.73 -8.72
N ARG A 819 14.57 -22.44 -9.09
CA ARG A 819 13.40 -21.54 -9.16
C ARG A 819 12.37 -22.05 -10.17
N ALA A 820 12.82 -22.43 -11.38
CA ALA A 820 11.95 -22.92 -12.44
C ALA A 820 11.46 -24.38 -12.23
N ALA A 821 12.20 -25.20 -11.47
CA ALA A 821 11.99 -26.64 -11.39
C ALA A 821 10.64 -27.10 -10.79
N HIS A 822 9.95 -26.24 -10.03
CA HIS A 822 8.64 -26.56 -9.42
C HIS A 822 7.46 -26.21 -10.33
N SER A 823 7.69 -25.32 -11.31
CA SER A 823 6.68 -24.86 -12.26
C SER A 823 6.73 -25.61 -13.59
N VAL A 824 7.44 -26.74 -13.64
CA VAL A 824 7.50 -27.63 -14.81
C VAL A 824 6.15 -28.35 -15.00
N PRO A 825 5.53 -28.29 -16.20
CA PRO A 825 4.29 -29.00 -16.50
C PRO A 825 4.40 -30.51 -16.26
N GLY A 826 3.36 -31.13 -15.72
CA GLY A 826 3.26 -32.59 -15.57
C GLY A 826 4.11 -33.20 -14.45
N ARG A 827 4.90 -32.42 -13.71
CA ARG A 827 5.70 -32.89 -12.57
C ARG A 827 4.79 -33.36 -11.42
N THR A 828 4.94 -34.62 -10.99
CA THR A 828 4.07 -35.27 -9.98
C THR A 828 4.66 -35.30 -8.57
N ASP A 829 5.98 -35.21 -8.42
CA ASP A 829 6.74 -35.27 -7.16
C ASP A 829 6.87 -33.90 -6.44
N ARG A 830 6.04 -32.93 -6.81
CA ARG A 830 6.10 -31.56 -6.26
C ARG A 830 5.42 -31.47 -4.88
N PRO A 831 6.04 -30.82 -3.87
CA PRO A 831 5.38 -30.58 -2.58
C PRO A 831 4.06 -29.82 -2.72
N GLU A 832 3.07 -30.16 -1.89
CA GLU A 832 1.83 -29.39 -1.80
C GLU A 832 2.13 -27.93 -1.41
N GLY A 833 1.43 -26.98 -2.04
CA GLY A 833 1.70 -25.54 -1.84
C GLY A 833 2.91 -24.97 -2.61
N SER A 834 3.70 -25.79 -3.30
CA SER A 834 4.82 -25.30 -4.14
C SER A 834 4.39 -24.60 -5.44
N ILE A 835 3.12 -24.70 -5.83
CA ILE A 835 2.53 -23.95 -6.95
C ILE A 835 1.77 -22.76 -6.37
N LEU A 836 2.23 -21.56 -6.66
CA LEU A 836 1.54 -20.33 -6.27
C LEU A 836 0.29 -20.13 -7.15
N GLY A 837 -0.77 -19.56 -6.57
CA GLY A 837 -2.02 -19.32 -7.29
C GLY A 837 -1.77 -18.45 -8.53
N GLY A 838 -2.34 -18.81 -9.68
CA GLY A 838 -2.10 -18.06 -10.92
C GLY A 838 -0.75 -18.31 -11.59
N ASP A 839 0.12 -19.20 -11.07
CA ASP A 839 1.29 -19.69 -11.80
C ASP A 839 0.85 -20.70 -12.88
N LEU A 840 0.58 -20.19 -14.07
CA LEU A 840 0.10 -21.03 -15.19
C LEU A 840 1.19 -21.84 -15.88
N ARG A 841 2.48 -21.66 -15.53
CA ARG A 841 3.60 -22.48 -16.02
C ARG A 841 3.41 -23.94 -15.60
N ALA A 842 3.06 -24.18 -14.33
CA ALA A 842 2.88 -25.51 -13.72
C ALA A 842 1.75 -26.36 -14.33
N TYR A 843 0.93 -25.76 -15.21
CA TYR A 843 -0.20 -26.38 -15.91
C TYR A 843 0.00 -26.43 -17.44
N GLY A 844 1.19 -26.06 -17.96
CA GLY A 844 1.48 -26.11 -19.40
C GLY A 844 0.70 -25.10 -20.25
N SER A 845 0.26 -23.98 -19.66
CA SER A 845 -0.55 -22.99 -20.37
C SER A 845 0.26 -22.28 -21.46
N ALA A 846 -0.28 -22.22 -22.69
CA ALA A 846 0.33 -21.50 -23.80
C ALA A 846 0.63 -20.03 -23.46
N ALA A 847 -0.24 -19.38 -22.68
CA ALA A 847 -0.08 -18.00 -22.23
C ALA A 847 1.15 -17.78 -21.33
N ALA A 848 1.65 -18.83 -20.65
CA ALA A 848 2.80 -18.79 -19.75
C ALA A 848 4.03 -19.56 -20.29
N ALA A 849 3.94 -20.16 -21.49
CA ALA A 849 4.96 -21.05 -22.04
C ALA A 849 6.32 -20.38 -22.33
N ARG A 850 6.39 -19.04 -22.25
CA ARG A 850 7.62 -18.24 -22.42
C ARG A 850 8.05 -17.51 -21.15
N ASP A 851 7.33 -17.66 -20.04
CA ASP A 851 7.60 -16.90 -18.82
C ASP A 851 8.92 -17.37 -18.19
N THR A 852 9.87 -16.44 -18.03
CA THR A 852 11.18 -16.72 -17.42
C THR A 852 11.13 -16.86 -15.89
N GLY A 853 9.99 -16.56 -15.29
CA GLY A 853 9.72 -16.66 -13.86
C GLY A 853 8.21 -16.57 -13.59
N TYR A 854 7.82 -16.55 -12.31
CA TYR A 854 6.44 -16.47 -11.88
C TYR A 854 5.83 -15.11 -12.23
N ILE A 855 4.86 -15.14 -13.13
CA ILE A 855 3.96 -14.02 -13.41
C ILE A 855 2.55 -14.45 -12.98
N TYR A 856 1.91 -13.68 -12.09
CA TYR A 856 0.51 -13.96 -11.74
C TYR A 856 -0.39 -13.69 -12.95
N ARG A 857 -0.89 -14.76 -13.55
CA ARG A 857 -1.82 -14.73 -14.68
C ARG A 857 -3.21 -15.18 -14.24
N LEU A 858 -4.24 -14.57 -14.81
CA LEU A 858 -5.62 -14.93 -14.52
C LEU A 858 -5.88 -16.41 -14.84
N PRO A 859 -6.30 -17.25 -13.88
CA PRO A 859 -6.55 -18.67 -14.13
C PRO A 859 -7.88 -18.93 -14.86
N VAL A 860 -8.79 -17.95 -14.85
CA VAL A 860 -10.12 -17.99 -15.48
C VAL A 860 -10.37 -16.71 -16.27
N ASP A 861 -11.35 -16.73 -17.16
CA ASP A 861 -11.84 -15.50 -17.80
C ASP A 861 -12.54 -14.63 -16.73
N THR A 862 -12.19 -13.35 -16.68
CA THR A 862 -12.71 -12.41 -15.66
C THR A 862 -13.38 -11.18 -16.28
N SER A 863 -13.96 -10.34 -15.44
CA SER A 863 -14.41 -9.00 -15.79
C SER A 863 -14.16 -8.03 -14.65
N ILE A 864 -13.96 -6.75 -14.95
CA ILE A 864 -14.15 -5.67 -13.97
C ILE A 864 -15.66 -5.44 -13.89
N TYR A 865 -16.28 -6.11 -12.92
CA TYR A 865 -17.69 -5.99 -12.60
C TYR A 865 -17.88 -5.03 -11.42
N MET A 866 -18.79 -4.07 -11.56
CA MET A 866 -19.26 -3.20 -10.49
C MET A 866 -20.78 -3.23 -10.44
N ALA A 867 -21.34 -3.46 -9.25
CA ALA A 867 -22.80 -3.48 -9.07
C ALA A 867 -23.41 -2.09 -9.37
N PRO A 868 -24.64 -2.02 -9.93
CA PRO A 868 -25.24 -0.77 -10.41
C PRO A 868 -25.21 0.39 -9.40
N PRO A 869 -25.51 0.21 -8.10
CA PRO A 869 -25.52 1.31 -7.11
C PRO A 869 -24.21 2.10 -6.98
N PHE A 870 -23.09 1.52 -7.43
CA PHE A 870 -21.75 2.11 -7.31
C PHE A 870 -21.26 2.88 -8.54
N ILE A 871 -21.95 2.75 -9.69
CA ILE A 871 -21.51 3.36 -10.97
C ILE A 871 -21.26 4.86 -10.82
N ARG A 872 -22.16 5.60 -10.16
CA ARG A 872 -21.99 7.04 -9.94
C ARG A 872 -20.74 7.37 -9.13
N GLN A 873 -20.47 6.60 -8.08
CA GLN A 873 -19.35 6.84 -7.17
C GLN A 873 -18.02 6.59 -7.88
N LEU A 874 -17.93 5.52 -8.67
CA LEU A 874 -16.82 5.25 -9.58
C LEU A 874 -16.61 6.41 -10.56
N MET A 875 -17.67 6.85 -11.27
CA MET A 875 -17.58 7.94 -12.24
C MET A 875 -17.12 9.26 -11.61
N VAL A 876 -17.62 9.61 -10.42
CA VAL A 876 -17.16 10.78 -9.64
C VAL A 876 -15.70 10.62 -9.21
N GLY A 877 -15.28 9.41 -8.84
CA GLY A 877 -13.91 9.10 -8.44
C GLY A 877 -12.88 9.13 -9.57
N VAL A 878 -13.31 8.96 -10.83
CA VAL A 878 -12.47 8.97 -12.04
C VAL A 878 -12.46 10.35 -12.72
N LEU A 879 -13.65 10.94 -12.92
CA LEU A 879 -13.83 12.17 -13.72
C LEU A 879 -14.04 13.43 -12.87
N GLY A 880 -14.26 13.28 -11.57
CA GLY A 880 -14.69 14.37 -10.69
C GLY A 880 -16.18 14.71 -10.85
N GLY A 881 -16.77 15.26 -9.78
CA GLY A 881 -18.22 15.50 -9.70
C GLY A 881 -18.80 16.40 -10.80
N PHE A 882 -18.03 17.37 -11.30
CA PHE A 882 -18.45 18.26 -12.40
C PHE A 882 -18.63 17.49 -13.71
N LEU A 883 -17.59 16.77 -14.17
CA LEU A 883 -17.67 16.02 -15.43
C LEU A 883 -18.66 14.86 -15.34
N THR A 884 -18.76 14.18 -14.19
CA THR A 884 -19.81 13.18 -13.98
C THR A 884 -21.19 13.79 -14.15
N SER A 885 -21.50 14.91 -13.48
CA SER A 885 -22.81 15.57 -13.61
C SER A 885 -23.05 16.13 -15.02
N ALA A 886 -21.98 16.50 -15.74
CA ALA A 886 -22.07 16.93 -17.14
C ALA A 886 -22.46 15.79 -18.08
N LEU A 887 -21.84 14.62 -17.93
CA LEU A 887 -22.15 13.39 -18.68
C LEU A 887 -23.47 12.74 -18.23
N GLU A 888 -23.86 12.93 -16.97
CA GLU A 888 -25.13 12.47 -16.40
C GLU A 888 -26.31 13.28 -16.96
N THR A 889 -26.18 14.61 -17.03
CA THR A 889 -27.33 15.50 -17.28
C THR A 889 -26.99 16.70 -18.17
N TRP A 890 -26.02 17.54 -17.82
CA TRP A 890 -25.92 18.90 -18.41
C TRP A 890 -25.61 18.93 -19.90
N ILE A 891 -24.75 18.03 -20.39
CA ILE A 891 -24.40 17.97 -21.82
C ILE A 891 -25.64 17.62 -22.65
N TRP A 892 -26.43 16.64 -22.20
CA TRP A 892 -27.65 16.21 -22.88
C TRP A 892 -28.73 17.30 -22.89
N VAL A 893 -28.93 18.00 -21.77
CA VAL A 893 -29.87 19.13 -21.68
C VAL A 893 -29.43 20.28 -22.59
N LEU A 894 -28.14 20.64 -22.59
CA LEU A 894 -27.62 21.71 -23.45
C LEU A 894 -27.77 21.35 -24.94
N LEU A 895 -27.37 20.15 -25.34
CA LEU A 895 -27.54 19.66 -26.70
C LEU A 895 -29.01 19.62 -27.11
N PHE A 896 -29.90 19.11 -26.24
CA PHE A 896 -31.35 19.12 -26.46
C PHE A 896 -31.88 20.54 -26.70
N LEU A 897 -31.54 21.51 -25.85
CA LEU A 897 -32.01 22.90 -25.99
C LEU A 897 -31.47 23.58 -27.26
N VAL A 898 -30.22 23.33 -27.63
CA VAL A 898 -29.62 23.85 -28.88
C VAL A 898 -30.30 23.24 -30.10
N LEU A 899 -30.49 21.92 -30.11
CA LEU A 899 -31.16 21.20 -31.21
C LEU A 899 -32.65 21.57 -31.31
N LEU A 900 -33.34 21.76 -30.18
CA LEU A 900 -34.71 22.23 -30.13
C LEU A 900 -34.83 23.68 -30.65
N PHE A 901 -33.91 24.57 -30.28
CA PHE A 901 -33.83 25.91 -30.87
C PHE A 901 -33.60 25.84 -32.39
N LEU A 902 -32.73 24.94 -32.87
CA LEU A 902 -32.53 24.69 -34.29
C LEU A 902 -33.76 24.05 -34.98
N ALA A 903 -34.60 23.29 -34.26
CA ALA A 903 -35.89 22.82 -34.78
C ALA A 903 -36.88 23.97 -35.05
N PHE A 904 -36.81 25.07 -34.29
CA PHE A 904 -37.65 26.25 -34.53
C PHE A 904 -37.02 27.30 -35.46
N ARG A 905 -35.73 27.60 -35.28
CA ARG A 905 -35.01 28.71 -35.94
C ARG A 905 -33.95 28.27 -36.95
N GLY A 906 -33.67 26.96 -37.03
CA GLY A 906 -32.65 26.41 -37.92
C GLY A 906 -32.91 26.69 -39.39
N ARG A 907 -31.81 26.73 -40.15
CA ARG A 907 -31.75 26.84 -41.60
C ARG A 907 -30.96 25.64 -42.14
N GLN A 908 -31.20 25.31 -43.40
CA GLN A 908 -30.48 24.30 -44.19
C GLN A 908 -28.95 24.30 -43.98
N ARG A 909 -28.30 25.48 -44.03
CA ARG A 909 -26.84 25.60 -43.83
C ARG A 909 -26.35 25.14 -42.44
N HIS A 910 -27.19 25.26 -41.40
CA HIS A 910 -26.85 24.76 -40.06
C HIS A 910 -26.87 23.22 -40.03
N ALA A 911 -27.77 22.58 -40.79
CA ALA A 911 -27.80 21.12 -40.89
C ALA A 911 -26.53 20.62 -41.59
N THR A 912 -26.13 21.22 -42.71
CA THR A 912 -24.83 20.94 -43.35
C THR A 912 -23.68 21.04 -42.36
N PHE A 913 -23.58 22.14 -41.60
CA PHE A 913 -22.50 22.33 -40.62
C PHE A 913 -22.48 21.27 -39.51
N VAL A 914 -23.65 20.95 -38.93
CA VAL A 914 -23.77 19.91 -37.89
C VAL A 914 -23.40 18.52 -38.42
N PHE A 915 -23.82 18.16 -39.63
CA PHE A 915 -23.47 16.87 -40.23
C PHE A 915 -21.99 16.78 -40.63
N VAL A 916 -21.37 17.88 -41.10
CA VAL A 916 -19.89 17.93 -41.30
C VAL A 916 -19.15 17.75 -39.98
N LEU A 917 -19.53 18.49 -38.93
CA LEU A 917 -18.89 18.35 -37.61
C LEU A 917 -19.03 16.93 -37.06
N LEU A 918 -20.21 16.31 -37.20
CA LEU A 918 -20.43 14.94 -36.76
C LEU A 918 -19.62 13.93 -37.58
N ALA A 919 -19.49 14.13 -38.90
CA ALA A 919 -18.64 13.30 -39.74
C ALA A 919 -17.15 13.40 -39.36
N VAL A 920 -16.65 14.62 -39.14
CA VAL A 920 -15.26 14.87 -38.70
C VAL A 920 -15.03 14.25 -37.32
N PHE A 921 -15.96 14.43 -36.39
CA PHE A 921 -15.87 13.86 -35.04
C PHE A 921 -15.86 12.32 -35.06
N VAL A 922 -16.79 11.68 -35.79
CA VAL A 922 -16.83 10.22 -35.92
C VAL A 922 -15.59 9.70 -36.64
N GLY A 923 -15.14 10.37 -37.71
CA GLY A 923 -13.91 10.00 -38.43
C GLY A 923 -12.68 10.08 -37.52
N ALA A 924 -12.50 11.19 -36.79
CA ALA A 924 -11.42 11.35 -35.84
C ALA A 924 -11.46 10.31 -34.71
N LEU A 925 -12.65 9.99 -34.19
CA LEU A 925 -12.84 8.93 -33.20
C LEU A 925 -12.43 7.55 -33.75
N LEU A 926 -12.78 7.23 -35.01
CA LEU A 926 -12.38 5.98 -35.65
C LEU A 926 -10.88 5.89 -35.92
N VAL A 927 -10.22 6.98 -36.34
CA VAL A 927 -8.74 7.04 -36.43
C VAL A 927 -8.14 6.80 -35.04
N PHE A 928 -8.56 7.59 -34.05
CA PHE A 928 -7.93 7.63 -32.74
C PHE A 928 -8.09 6.32 -31.97
N THR A 929 -9.28 5.75 -31.98
CA THR A 929 -9.55 4.48 -31.28
C THR A 929 -9.09 3.25 -32.05
N GLY A 930 -8.94 3.36 -33.37
CA GLY A 930 -8.69 2.22 -34.25
C GLY A 930 -9.84 1.20 -34.31
N PHE A 931 -11.04 1.47 -33.75
CA PHE A 931 -12.12 0.47 -33.69
C PHE A 931 -12.57 -0.06 -35.05
N ALA A 932 -12.36 0.70 -36.14
CA ALA A 932 -12.63 0.24 -37.50
C ALA A 932 -11.81 -1.00 -37.91
N SER A 933 -10.62 -1.23 -37.33
CA SER A 933 -9.82 -2.43 -37.61
C SER A 933 -10.35 -3.69 -36.90
N VAL A 934 -11.09 -3.53 -35.80
CA VAL A 934 -11.66 -4.62 -34.99
C VAL A 934 -13.10 -4.90 -35.38
N LEU A 935 -13.95 -3.87 -35.39
CA LEU A 935 -15.37 -3.99 -35.69
C LEU A 935 -15.62 -4.15 -37.18
N GLY A 936 -14.87 -3.45 -38.04
CA GLY A 936 -14.89 -3.64 -39.49
C GLY A 936 -14.79 -2.33 -40.26
N TRP A 937 -14.24 -2.39 -41.47
CA TRP A 937 -13.99 -1.22 -42.32
C TRP A 937 -15.26 -0.43 -42.63
N TYR A 938 -16.42 -1.08 -42.66
CA TYR A 938 -17.73 -0.48 -42.92
C TYR A 938 -18.12 0.61 -41.91
N LEU A 939 -17.47 0.71 -40.73
CA LEU A 939 -17.65 1.86 -39.85
C LEU A 939 -17.26 3.19 -40.51
N TRP A 940 -16.34 3.17 -41.49
CA TRP A 940 -16.02 4.35 -42.32
C TRP A 940 -17.17 4.80 -43.23
N LEU A 941 -18.18 3.95 -43.48
CA LEU A 941 -19.39 4.38 -44.19
C LEU A 941 -20.19 5.39 -43.36
N VAL A 942 -20.09 5.39 -42.03
CA VAL A 942 -20.82 6.34 -41.17
C VAL A 942 -20.40 7.80 -41.44
N PRO A 943 -19.11 8.21 -41.33
CA PRO A 943 -18.72 9.57 -41.68
C PRO A 943 -18.94 9.89 -43.17
N ILE A 944 -18.84 8.90 -44.08
CA ILE A 944 -19.15 9.11 -45.52
C ILE A 944 -20.64 9.45 -45.72
N VAL A 945 -21.56 8.71 -45.09
CA VAL A 945 -23.00 8.98 -45.15
C VAL A 945 -23.34 10.32 -44.49
N LEU A 946 -22.69 10.68 -43.38
CA LEU A 946 -22.86 11.98 -42.74
C LEU A 946 -22.40 13.13 -43.65
N VAL A 947 -21.27 12.98 -44.37
CA VAL A 947 -20.85 13.94 -45.42
C VAL A 947 -21.85 13.96 -46.57
N ALA A 948 -22.35 12.82 -47.05
CA ALA A 948 -23.34 12.78 -48.13
C ALA A 948 -24.65 13.50 -47.74
N ILE A 949 -25.13 13.32 -46.50
CA ILE A 949 -26.27 14.07 -45.95
C ILE A 949 -25.94 15.56 -45.87
N ALA A 950 -24.75 15.94 -45.41
CA ALA A 950 -24.33 17.33 -45.34
C ALA A 950 -24.29 18.02 -46.72
N LEU A 951 -23.76 17.32 -47.73
CA LEU A 951 -23.72 17.77 -49.13
C LEU A 951 -25.12 17.81 -49.74
N GLY A 952 -25.99 16.85 -49.41
CA GLY A 952 -27.41 16.88 -49.76
C GLY A 952 -28.09 18.15 -49.26
N PHE A 953 -27.91 18.49 -47.97
CA PHE A 953 -28.37 19.77 -47.42
C PHE A 953 -27.61 20.98 -48.01
N PHE A 954 -26.36 20.87 -48.44
CA PHE A 954 -25.62 22.00 -49.02
C PHE A 954 -26.13 22.38 -50.41
N PHE A 955 -26.38 21.39 -51.27
CA PHE A 955 -26.76 21.57 -52.67
C PHE A 955 -28.28 21.61 -52.92
N TRP A 956 -29.12 21.36 -51.90
CA TRP A 956 -30.59 21.43 -52.03
C TRP A 956 -31.04 22.82 -52.47
N ARG A 957 -31.44 22.97 -53.74
CA ARG A 957 -32.07 24.19 -54.27
C ARG A 957 -33.59 24.09 -54.11
N GLU A 958 -34.23 25.20 -53.74
CA GLU A 958 -35.69 25.24 -53.66
C GLU A 958 -36.31 25.01 -55.05
N ARG A 959 -37.26 24.07 -55.14
CA ARG A 959 -38.06 23.79 -56.34
C ARG A 959 -39.54 23.82 -55.96
N PRO A 960 -40.45 24.33 -56.83
CA PRO A 960 -41.87 24.54 -56.47
C PRO A 960 -42.64 23.30 -56.00
N TRP A 961 -42.17 22.11 -56.40
CA TRP A 961 -42.83 20.81 -56.19
C TRP A 961 -42.05 19.89 -55.24
N ALA A 962 -40.97 20.37 -54.63
CA ALA A 962 -40.13 19.61 -53.70
C ALA A 962 -40.34 20.06 -52.24
N TRP A 963 -40.00 19.19 -51.29
CA TRP A 963 -40.06 19.51 -49.87
C TRP A 963 -39.15 20.70 -49.54
N ASN A 964 -39.67 21.68 -48.79
CA ASN A 964 -38.90 22.86 -48.42
C ASN A 964 -37.71 22.47 -47.51
N PRO A 965 -36.45 22.77 -47.90
CA PRO A 965 -35.27 22.27 -47.19
C PRO A 965 -35.11 22.85 -45.78
N VAL A 966 -35.66 24.04 -45.50
CA VAL A 966 -35.71 24.60 -44.15
C VAL A 966 -36.68 23.82 -43.27
N LYS A 967 -37.84 23.41 -43.78
CA LYS A 967 -38.77 22.53 -43.04
C LYS A 967 -38.15 21.15 -42.77
N VAL A 968 -37.48 20.54 -43.77
CA VAL A 968 -36.81 19.25 -43.61
C VAL A 968 -35.68 19.33 -42.58
N ALA A 969 -34.81 20.35 -42.66
CA ALA A 969 -33.74 20.56 -41.67
C ALA A 969 -34.28 20.71 -40.24
N ARG A 970 -35.40 21.42 -40.06
CA ARG A 970 -36.07 21.58 -38.76
C ARG A 970 -36.66 20.28 -38.22
N ILE A 971 -37.27 19.46 -39.06
CA ILE A 971 -37.75 18.11 -38.68
C ILE A 971 -36.56 17.24 -38.24
N VAL A 972 -35.45 17.26 -39.00
CA VAL A 972 -34.23 16.54 -38.63
C VAL A 972 -33.68 17.01 -37.28
N PHE A 973 -33.63 18.32 -37.02
CA PHE A 973 -33.22 18.85 -35.72
C PHE A 973 -34.18 18.43 -34.58
N ALA A 974 -35.50 18.38 -34.82
CA ALA A 974 -36.47 17.90 -33.85
C ALA A 974 -36.27 16.40 -33.51
N LEU A 975 -35.99 15.57 -34.52
CA LEU A 975 -35.70 14.14 -34.34
C LEU A 975 -34.38 13.92 -33.59
N ILE A 976 -33.31 14.66 -33.94
CA ILE A 976 -32.02 14.57 -33.22
C ILE A 976 -32.18 15.11 -31.79
N ALA A 977 -32.99 16.16 -31.55
CA ALA A 977 -33.31 16.61 -30.20
C ALA A 977 -34.01 15.52 -29.39
N ALA A 978 -35.06 14.90 -29.93
CA ALA A 978 -35.77 13.79 -29.28
C ALA A 978 -34.83 12.61 -28.96
N GLY A 979 -33.98 12.20 -29.90
CA GLY A 979 -32.97 11.17 -29.69
C GLY A 979 -31.95 11.55 -28.60
N THR A 980 -31.50 12.80 -28.59
CA THR A 980 -30.57 13.34 -27.56
C THR A 980 -31.19 13.30 -26.17
N LEU A 981 -32.49 13.62 -26.05
CA LEU A 981 -33.22 13.54 -24.79
C LEU A 981 -33.33 12.09 -24.29
N VAL A 982 -33.66 11.14 -25.17
CA VAL A 982 -33.72 9.70 -24.83
C VAL A 982 -32.35 9.19 -24.39
N ILE A 983 -31.28 9.49 -25.13
CA ILE A 983 -29.91 9.11 -24.77
C ILE A 983 -29.51 9.72 -23.43
N GLY A 984 -29.87 10.99 -23.17
CA GLY A 984 -29.63 11.65 -21.89
C GLY A 984 -30.35 10.99 -20.72
N ILE A 985 -31.60 10.56 -20.91
CA ILE A 985 -32.34 9.81 -19.90
C ILE A 985 -31.67 8.45 -19.61
N LEU A 986 -31.24 7.73 -20.64
CA LEU A 986 -30.54 6.44 -20.49
C LEU A 986 -29.17 6.61 -19.82
N ALA A 987 -28.40 7.65 -20.20
CA ALA A 987 -27.12 7.98 -19.57
C ALA A 987 -27.29 8.36 -18.09
N HIS A 988 -28.31 9.18 -17.77
CA HIS A 988 -28.68 9.52 -16.40
C HIS A 988 -29.06 8.27 -15.59
N GLN A 989 -29.87 7.36 -16.16
CA GLN A 989 -30.24 6.11 -15.50
C GLN A 989 -29.05 5.17 -15.28
N PHE A 990 -28.17 5.01 -16.27
CA PHE A 990 -26.96 4.18 -16.17
C PHE A 990 -26.00 4.73 -15.10
N ILE A 991 -25.66 6.03 -15.18
CA ILE A 991 -24.74 6.67 -14.23
C ILE A 991 -25.29 6.60 -12.79
N ASN A 992 -26.60 6.78 -12.60
CA ASN A 992 -27.25 6.65 -11.29
C ASN A 992 -27.59 5.20 -10.88
N GLY A 993 -27.07 4.18 -11.56
CA GLY A 993 -27.22 2.78 -11.15
C GLY A 993 -28.62 2.20 -11.32
N ARG A 994 -29.46 2.81 -12.16
CA ARG A 994 -30.85 2.38 -12.45
C ARG A 994 -30.96 1.54 -13.72
N LEU A 995 -29.90 1.45 -14.53
CA LEU A 995 -29.88 0.74 -15.80
C LEU A 995 -28.59 -0.08 -15.93
N GLY A 996 -28.67 -1.38 -15.58
CA GLY A 996 -27.59 -2.35 -15.76
C GLY A 996 -26.34 -2.17 -14.86
N PRO A 997 -25.51 -3.21 -14.70
CA PRO A 997 -24.20 -3.11 -14.06
C PRO A 997 -23.14 -2.56 -15.03
N LEU A 998 -22.02 -2.07 -14.50
CA LEU A 998 -20.81 -1.89 -15.30
C LEU A 998 -20.07 -3.23 -15.37
N ASN A 999 -19.81 -3.72 -16.58
CA ASN A 999 -19.09 -4.96 -16.83
C ASN A 999 -18.11 -4.79 -18.00
N ILE A 1000 -16.82 -4.66 -17.67
CA ILE A 1000 -15.70 -4.57 -18.62
C ILE A 1000 -14.99 -5.93 -18.66
N GLY A 1001 -15.18 -6.66 -19.75
CA GLY A 1001 -14.64 -8.01 -19.95
C GLY A 1001 -15.33 -8.75 -21.11
N PRO A 1002 -14.98 -9.99 -21.45
CA PRO A 1002 -14.01 -10.81 -20.74
C PRO A 1002 -12.59 -10.25 -20.87
N ILE A 1003 -11.87 -10.26 -19.76
CA ILE A 1003 -10.42 -10.19 -19.69
C ILE A 1003 -9.97 -11.66 -19.62
N PRO A 1004 -9.42 -12.24 -20.71
CA PRO A 1004 -9.26 -13.69 -20.80
C PRO A 1004 -8.24 -14.27 -19.80
N ARG A 1005 -8.42 -15.55 -19.50
CA ARG A 1005 -7.42 -16.36 -18.78
C ARG A 1005 -6.05 -16.23 -19.44
N GLY A 1006 -4.99 -16.29 -18.66
CA GLY A 1006 -3.62 -16.06 -19.11
C GLY A 1006 -3.16 -14.60 -19.08
N THR A 1007 -4.07 -13.62 -19.03
CA THR A 1007 -3.69 -12.19 -18.92
C THR A 1007 -2.97 -11.93 -17.58
N PRO A 1008 -1.79 -11.27 -17.56
CA PRO A 1008 -1.14 -10.87 -16.31
C PRO A 1008 -1.97 -9.82 -15.55
N VAL A 1009 -2.13 -9.97 -14.24
CA VAL A 1009 -2.83 -8.97 -13.40
C VAL A 1009 -2.15 -7.60 -13.46
N ASN A 1010 -0.81 -7.60 -13.42
CA ASN A 1010 -0.01 -6.37 -13.41
C ASN A 1010 -0.08 -5.59 -14.75
N LEU A 1011 -0.57 -6.21 -15.83
CA LEU A 1011 -0.84 -5.50 -17.08
C LEU A 1011 -1.88 -4.39 -16.91
N ILE A 1012 -2.79 -4.52 -15.94
CA ILE A 1012 -3.80 -3.52 -15.58
C ILE A 1012 -3.41 -2.80 -14.29
N MET A 1013 -2.91 -3.52 -13.29
CA MET A 1013 -2.67 -2.95 -11.95
C MET A 1013 -1.38 -2.13 -11.81
N ASN A 1014 -0.44 -2.23 -12.75
CA ASN A 1014 0.75 -1.38 -12.78
C ASN A 1014 0.61 -0.19 -13.76
N MET A 1015 -0.62 0.21 -14.12
CA MET A 1015 -0.89 1.26 -15.13
C MET A 1015 -0.63 2.67 -14.58
N ASP A 1016 0.28 3.43 -15.20
CA ASP A 1016 0.59 4.81 -14.79
C ASP A 1016 -0.49 5.81 -15.26
N PRO A 1017 -1.26 6.46 -14.35
CA PRO A 1017 -2.27 7.44 -14.74
C PRO A 1017 -1.68 8.74 -15.29
N ASP A 1018 -0.42 9.05 -14.95
CA ASP A 1018 0.29 10.24 -15.43
C ASP A 1018 0.99 9.99 -16.78
N SER A 1019 0.94 8.75 -17.31
CA SER A 1019 1.62 8.40 -18.56
C SER A 1019 0.97 9.05 -19.79
N PRO A 1020 1.74 9.70 -20.69
CA PRO A 1020 1.24 10.20 -21.97
C PRO A 1020 0.80 9.06 -22.92
N ARG A 1021 1.01 7.79 -22.56
CA ARG A 1021 0.56 6.61 -23.30
C ARG A 1021 -0.69 5.96 -22.71
N LEU A 1022 -1.18 6.40 -21.54
CA LEU A 1022 -2.34 5.85 -20.83
C LEU A 1022 -3.54 5.60 -21.77
N LEU A 1023 -3.94 6.63 -22.51
CA LEU A 1023 -5.14 6.56 -23.36
C LEU A 1023 -4.98 5.53 -24.50
N ASN A 1024 -3.77 5.31 -25.02
CA ASN A 1024 -3.49 4.25 -26.00
C ASN A 1024 -3.59 2.85 -25.37
N GLY A 1025 -3.17 2.72 -24.11
CA GLY A 1025 -3.35 1.51 -23.30
C GLY A 1025 -4.83 1.19 -23.11
N LEU A 1026 -5.61 2.13 -22.56
CA LEU A 1026 -7.05 1.99 -22.34
C LEU A 1026 -7.83 1.69 -23.63
N VAL A 1027 -7.46 2.32 -24.76
CA VAL A 1027 -8.02 2.01 -26.08
C VAL A 1027 -7.61 0.60 -26.57
N GLY A 1028 -6.38 0.16 -26.30
CA GLY A 1028 -5.92 -1.20 -26.59
C GLY A 1028 -6.70 -2.26 -25.79
N LEU A 1029 -6.89 -2.02 -24.49
CA LEU A 1029 -7.71 -2.83 -23.59
C LEU A 1029 -9.15 -2.94 -24.11
N ALA A 1030 -9.78 -1.81 -24.43
CA ALA A 1030 -11.15 -1.78 -24.96
C ALA A 1030 -11.27 -2.49 -26.32
N ARG A 1031 -10.30 -2.33 -27.22
CA ARG A 1031 -10.22 -3.08 -28.49
C ARG A 1031 -10.09 -4.57 -28.27
N GLY A 1032 -9.27 -5.01 -27.30
CA GLY A 1032 -9.12 -6.42 -26.93
C GLY A 1032 -10.44 -7.03 -26.48
N VAL A 1033 -11.13 -6.39 -25.53
CA VAL A 1033 -12.47 -6.81 -25.07
C VAL A 1033 -13.47 -6.88 -26.23
N VAL A 1034 -13.52 -5.86 -27.09
CA VAL A 1034 -14.46 -5.83 -28.22
C VAL A 1034 -14.14 -6.91 -29.27
N LYS A 1035 -12.86 -7.18 -29.55
CA LYS A 1035 -12.42 -8.26 -30.46
C LYS A 1035 -12.87 -9.64 -29.95
N VAL A 1036 -12.65 -9.93 -28.67
CA VAL A 1036 -13.05 -11.20 -28.05
C VAL A 1036 -14.57 -11.37 -28.05
N ARG A 1037 -15.33 -10.32 -27.67
CA ARG A 1037 -16.80 -10.34 -27.70
C ARG A 1037 -17.37 -10.54 -29.11
N LYS A 1038 -16.88 -9.77 -30.09
CA LYS A 1038 -17.39 -9.78 -31.47
C LYS A 1038 -17.23 -11.16 -32.12
N ASP A 1039 -16.07 -11.76 -31.96
CA ASP A 1039 -15.71 -13.00 -32.65
C ASP A 1039 -16.00 -14.25 -31.79
N HIS A 1040 -16.72 -14.08 -30.67
CA HIS A 1040 -17.12 -15.14 -29.72
C HIS A 1040 -15.96 -16.05 -29.27
N LEU A 1041 -14.79 -15.47 -29.05
CA LEU A 1041 -13.56 -16.21 -28.76
C LEU A 1041 -13.54 -16.66 -27.29
N THR A 1042 -12.97 -17.85 -27.06
CA THR A 1042 -12.75 -18.42 -25.73
C THR A 1042 -11.34 -19.02 -25.62
N GLY A 1043 -10.86 -19.24 -24.39
CA GLY A 1043 -9.57 -19.87 -24.13
C GLY A 1043 -8.39 -19.12 -24.75
N ASP A 1044 -7.41 -19.86 -25.29
CA ASP A 1044 -6.16 -19.27 -25.78
C ASP A 1044 -6.40 -18.34 -26.99
N LYS A 1045 -7.40 -18.64 -27.85
CA LYS A 1045 -7.81 -17.73 -28.94
C LYS A 1045 -8.33 -16.38 -28.42
N ALA A 1046 -9.01 -16.37 -27.27
CA ALA A 1046 -9.44 -15.12 -26.64
C ALA A 1046 -8.25 -14.35 -26.09
N TYR A 1047 -7.33 -15.03 -25.39
CA TYR A 1047 -6.08 -14.46 -24.89
C TYR A 1047 -5.25 -13.81 -26.01
N ASP A 1048 -4.98 -14.53 -27.09
CA ASP A 1048 -4.19 -14.05 -28.23
C ASP A 1048 -4.83 -12.81 -28.87
N ALA A 1049 -6.15 -12.84 -29.11
CA ALA A 1049 -6.88 -11.73 -29.69
C ALA A 1049 -6.95 -10.49 -28.77
N PHE A 1050 -7.01 -10.70 -27.45
CA PHE A 1050 -7.00 -9.64 -26.46
C PHE A 1050 -5.61 -9.01 -26.32
N ILE A 1051 -4.57 -9.81 -26.11
CA ILE A 1051 -3.18 -9.37 -25.95
C ILE A 1051 -2.65 -8.73 -27.24
N GLY A 1052 -3.02 -9.23 -28.41
CA GLY A 1052 -2.69 -8.60 -29.70
C GLY A 1052 -3.24 -7.17 -29.86
N GLN A 1053 -4.22 -6.74 -29.05
CA GLN A 1053 -4.69 -5.35 -28.99
C GLN A 1053 -4.21 -4.60 -27.74
N ALA A 1054 -4.10 -5.29 -26.60
CA ALA A 1054 -3.87 -4.68 -25.29
C ALA A 1054 -2.41 -4.72 -24.81
N GLY A 1055 -1.65 -5.80 -25.09
CA GLY A 1055 -0.33 -6.07 -24.49
C GLY A 1055 0.66 -4.92 -24.61
N ALA A 1056 1.23 -4.71 -25.80
CA ALA A 1056 2.24 -3.67 -26.02
C ALA A 1056 1.77 -2.21 -25.76
N PRO A 1057 0.49 -1.83 -25.98
CA PRO A 1057 -0.02 -0.54 -25.52
C PRO A 1057 -0.06 -0.38 -24.00
N MET A 1058 -0.48 -1.42 -23.26
CA MET A 1058 -0.55 -1.39 -21.80
C MET A 1058 0.84 -1.46 -21.15
N MET A 1059 1.78 -2.26 -21.68
CA MET A 1059 3.18 -2.27 -21.22
C MET A 1059 3.82 -0.87 -21.29
N ARG A 1060 3.60 -0.13 -22.38
CA ARG A 1060 4.09 1.24 -22.55
C ARG A 1060 3.36 2.28 -21.70
N ALA A 1061 2.22 1.92 -21.12
CA ALA A 1061 1.50 2.70 -20.13
C ALA A 1061 1.78 2.22 -18.70
N SER A 1062 2.67 1.24 -18.50
CA SER A 1062 2.99 0.70 -17.18
C SER A 1062 4.03 1.53 -16.44
N LYS A 1063 3.80 1.71 -15.15
CA LYS A 1063 4.67 2.35 -14.16
C LYS A 1063 5.80 1.43 -13.70
N CYS A 1064 5.52 0.14 -13.65
CA CYS A 1064 6.47 -0.94 -13.38
C CYS A 1064 6.15 -2.12 -14.32
N PRO A 1065 6.79 -2.21 -15.50
CA PRO A 1065 6.53 -3.26 -16.48
C PRO A 1065 7.16 -4.62 -16.13
N ASP A 1066 7.92 -4.73 -15.03
CA ASP A 1066 8.47 -6.01 -14.59
C ASP A 1066 7.43 -6.81 -13.76
N PHE A 1067 6.93 -7.89 -14.35
CA PHE A 1067 5.90 -8.73 -13.74
C PHE A 1067 6.43 -10.03 -13.13
N VAL A 1068 7.75 -10.29 -13.22
CA VAL A 1068 8.34 -11.53 -12.69
C VAL A 1068 8.59 -11.39 -11.19
N LEU A 1069 7.90 -12.19 -10.38
CA LEU A 1069 7.85 -12.06 -8.92
C LEU A 1069 8.93 -12.89 -8.20
N ASP A 1070 9.25 -14.08 -8.72
CA ASP A 1070 10.13 -15.10 -8.10
C ASP A 1070 11.61 -14.99 -8.52
N ARG A 1071 12.05 -13.85 -9.11
CA ARG A 1071 13.40 -13.73 -9.72
C ARG A 1071 14.55 -14.00 -8.73
N GLY A 1072 14.34 -13.78 -7.44
CA GLY A 1072 15.41 -13.86 -6.43
C GLY A 1072 16.32 -12.63 -6.46
N HIS A 1073 17.58 -12.84 -6.10
CA HIS A 1073 18.70 -11.95 -6.41
C HIS A 1073 19.87 -12.78 -6.93
N TYR A 1074 20.81 -12.17 -7.64
CA TYR A 1074 21.95 -12.89 -8.22
C TYR A 1074 23.13 -13.12 -7.26
N PHE A 1075 23.12 -12.50 -6.07
CA PHE A 1075 24.11 -12.76 -5.02
C PHE A 1075 24.03 -14.22 -4.53
N GLY A 1076 25.19 -14.80 -4.20
CA GLY A 1076 25.29 -16.19 -3.74
C GLY A 1076 25.25 -17.24 -4.85
N GLU A 1077 24.74 -16.93 -6.06
CA GLU A 1077 24.61 -17.91 -7.16
C GLU A 1077 25.96 -18.51 -7.60
N ALA A 1078 27.05 -17.74 -7.50
CA ALA A 1078 28.40 -18.13 -7.89
C ALA A 1078 29.21 -18.87 -6.81
N LEU A 1079 28.67 -19.05 -5.60
CA LEU A 1079 29.30 -19.86 -4.55
C LEU A 1079 29.37 -21.34 -4.95
N THR A 1080 30.32 -22.10 -4.41
CA THR A 1080 30.36 -23.55 -4.60
C THR A 1080 29.16 -24.23 -3.91
N ASN A 1081 28.87 -25.49 -4.26
CA ASN A 1081 27.79 -26.21 -3.60
C ASN A 1081 28.09 -26.45 -2.10
N GLU A 1082 29.36 -26.62 -1.76
CA GLU A 1082 29.85 -26.79 -0.39
C GLU A 1082 29.65 -25.49 0.40
N GLU A 1083 30.06 -24.34 -0.15
CA GLU A 1083 29.84 -23.02 0.45
C GLU A 1083 28.36 -22.72 0.65
N LYS A 1084 27.51 -22.99 -0.34
CA LYS A 1084 26.05 -22.80 -0.22
C LYS A 1084 25.44 -23.68 0.86
N ASN A 1085 25.79 -24.96 0.90
CA ASN A 1085 25.29 -25.90 1.90
C ASN A 1085 25.80 -25.57 3.31
N ALA A 1086 27.03 -25.05 3.43
CA ALA A 1086 27.58 -24.56 4.69
C ALA A 1086 26.86 -23.28 5.14
N LEU A 1087 26.65 -22.31 4.24
CA LEU A 1087 25.89 -21.09 4.50
C LEU A 1087 24.47 -21.39 4.97
N ILE A 1088 23.77 -22.33 4.35
CA ILE A 1088 22.43 -22.79 4.80
C ILE A 1088 22.49 -23.35 6.22
N ALA A 1089 23.51 -24.14 6.58
CA ALA A 1089 23.68 -24.67 7.93
C ALA A 1089 23.95 -23.57 8.97
N PHE A 1090 24.68 -22.52 8.60
CA PHE A 1090 24.92 -21.35 9.44
C PHE A 1090 23.66 -20.50 9.61
N LEU A 1091 22.95 -20.17 8.52
CA LEU A 1091 21.73 -19.34 8.55
C LEU A 1091 20.60 -19.96 9.41
N LYS A 1092 20.56 -21.30 9.59
CA LYS A 1092 19.65 -21.96 10.54
C LYS A 1092 19.88 -21.57 12.01
N THR A 1093 21.06 -21.04 12.37
CA THR A 1093 21.42 -20.69 13.76
C THR A 1093 21.05 -19.27 14.18
N LEU A 1094 20.62 -18.42 13.24
CA LEU A 1094 20.45 -16.97 13.39
C LEU A 1094 19.04 -16.57 13.84
#